data_AF-A0A085AE59-F1
#
_entry.id   AF-A0A085AE59-F1
#
_cell.length_a   1.000
_cell.length_b   1.000
_cell.length_c   1.000
_cell.angle_alpha   90.00
_cell.angle_beta   90.00
_cell.angle_gamma   90.00
#
_symmetry.space_group_name_H-M   'P 1'
#
loop_
_entity.id
_entity.type
_entity.pdbx_description
1 polymer ?
#
loop_
_entity_poly.entity_id
_entity_poly.type
_entity_poly.pdbx_seq_one_letter_code
_entity_poly.pdbx_strand_id
1 'polypeptide(L)'
;MRIPVGNFGNVTPQVNPTRVSVGNAGAIGNAVAGLGVAIGQTAEDVQRTQDKADLAATQAILTELDSKSNDRWENPETGALVTRQGFKSSGVGTDMDKFDASDYEEARKQVPASQLTYFDAQWKAGQVRRVSTYNSFERAQIEQAQRSQFNTTVKSSVQQESSAYDDPQAAALIRGARRHSIELYGQAQGWSTEEITAAISEADLHATEQRAQNYAVSNPQGWLAGDFPVNDPGGMDMRAIGIVESGGTHFTADGSVIQGPVTKSGDRAQGQFQLMPGTGRELAAKRGVEYNPADPEQHVQLAKDYVGELYSKYGSETLTGAAYNWGQGNVDKLIAKIGDPRKGEVSEAEFIRQLPAETRGWLAKYRKNKTGMDPVAVNKIDNMAEAQLREQRNTLRQQIDPILNNTMAQLNNGEVPDAMPDKASILFAYGEQGENAVKQLDIAIDNARTFQAIQYVSPDQQQAELAKVRPQANDPDYALKLDAYGKLSALVQKSNSFVQAQRDSRRFNDALSMGEKLDPNDKAMQKSADATVTAQNFRINDATTHDGVVQQVAQTGIIPSQVTTQLSAIARARSPDVVRQGAALFDRLYNTDPASVGSMPKEMQGFYLTVKQLTDSGMASDAAVEQAQNLTYNQTDALKQQLASEQGTKEYKKERSSAISSAASSMSQVFRWDPSSDDQTPEAARFRNDYQALYDINYRTAGGNADVAKKMTNQQIARTWSISEVNGTAKFMKYAPEALYNYGPSGWQAEQWKADKEKIMYGDRSNVITTSPTQLGITSGNAPQAETTIPESRVGGELEITPDVLTARNGDYAIMVRTKDKDGIEMVQPYYDSHGRPMRWKPSLEEWEPYQKMQQEREQQARDELDRGQNIRGFKDKHRALDEQYKRLHNERMDRVKNYFSWSTE
;
A
#
# COMPACT_ATOMS: atom_id res chain seq x y z
N MET A 1 -19.58 29.40 19.90
CA MET A 1 -20.58 30.47 19.65
C MET A 1 -21.04 30.35 18.21
N ARG A 2 -22.34 30.09 18.01
CA ARG A 2 -23.01 30.16 16.71
C ARG A 2 -23.26 31.64 16.38
N ILE A 3 -22.94 32.07 15.16
CA ILE A 3 -23.70 33.11 14.47
C ILE A 3 -23.97 32.61 13.04
N PRO A 4 -25.22 32.66 12.54
CA PRO A 4 -25.64 32.02 11.29
C PRO A 4 -25.53 32.97 10.08
N VAL A 5 -25.49 32.32 8.91
CA VAL A 5 -25.64 32.87 7.56
C VAL A 5 -26.97 33.64 7.36
N GLY A 6 -26.91 34.76 6.62
CA GLY A 6 -28.04 35.61 6.27
C GLY A 6 -28.02 36.03 4.80
N ASN A 7 -28.96 35.45 4.07
CA ASN A 7 -29.47 35.61 2.71
C ASN A 7 -29.26 36.91 1.89
N PHE A 8 -29.13 36.65 0.58
CA PHE A 8 -29.43 37.51 -0.56
C PHE A 8 -30.76 38.26 -0.43
N GLY A 9 -30.76 39.54 -0.81
CA GLY A 9 -31.96 40.37 -0.95
C GLY A 9 -31.76 41.44 -2.02
N ASN A 10 -32.33 41.18 -3.19
CA ASN A 10 -32.47 42.10 -4.32
C ASN A 10 -33.39 43.27 -3.89
N VAL A 11 -32.95 44.52 -4.04
CA VAL A 11 -33.82 45.70 -3.83
C VAL A 11 -33.75 46.58 -5.07
N THR A 12 -34.66 46.31 -5.99
CA THR A 12 -35.16 47.27 -6.97
C THR A 12 -35.88 48.41 -6.24
N PRO A 13 -35.70 49.68 -6.61
CA PRO A 13 -36.69 50.70 -6.28
C PRO A 13 -37.95 50.46 -7.13
N GLN A 14 -39.03 50.10 -6.44
CA GLN A 14 -40.38 50.02 -6.99
C GLN A 14 -40.88 51.41 -7.40
N VAL A 15 -41.43 51.45 -8.60
CA VAL A 15 -42.46 52.38 -9.06
C VAL A 15 -43.64 52.34 -8.08
N ASN A 16 -44.09 53.50 -7.63
CA ASN A 16 -45.42 53.62 -7.04
C ASN A 16 -46.26 54.64 -7.83
N PRO A 17 -47.48 54.25 -8.28
CA PRO A 17 -48.32 55.05 -9.13
C PRO A 17 -49.27 55.92 -8.31
N THR A 18 -49.33 57.21 -8.61
CA THR A 18 -50.49 58.04 -8.27
C THR A 18 -51.03 58.63 -9.55
N ARG A 19 -51.99 57.90 -10.12
CA ARG A 19 -52.86 58.35 -11.19
C ARG A 19 -53.91 59.27 -10.55
N VAL A 20 -53.83 60.57 -10.82
CA VAL A 20 -55.03 61.42 -10.83
C VAL A 20 -55.17 61.93 -12.25
N SER A 21 -56.29 61.54 -12.83
CA SER A 21 -56.77 61.82 -14.17
C SER A 21 -56.87 63.33 -14.46
N VAL A 22 -56.32 63.76 -15.58
CA VAL A 22 -56.90 64.86 -16.35
C VAL A 22 -56.86 64.47 -17.82
N GLY A 23 -58.05 64.14 -18.35
CA GLY A 23 -58.27 63.92 -19.77
C GLY A 23 -58.64 65.22 -20.48
N ASN A 24 -58.53 65.15 -21.80
CA ASN A 24 -59.19 65.95 -22.82
C ASN A 24 -58.89 67.45 -22.89
N ALA A 25 -58.14 67.76 -23.95
CA ALA A 25 -58.40 68.91 -24.79
C ALA A 25 -59.88 68.95 -25.25
N GLY A 26 -60.44 70.16 -25.31
CA GLY A 26 -61.60 70.49 -26.14
C GLY A 26 -62.94 70.62 -25.42
N ALA A 27 -63.28 71.84 -24.99
CA ALA A 27 -64.64 72.39 -25.10
C ALA A 27 -64.61 73.89 -24.80
N ILE A 28 -64.69 74.67 -25.87
CA ILE A 28 -65.10 76.07 -25.85
C ILE A 28 -66.56 76.10 -25.37
N GLY A 29 -66.83 76.84 -24.29
CA GLY A 29 -68.17 76.99 -23.71
C GLY A 29 -68.32 78.36 -23.04
N ASN A 30 -68.93 79.29 -23.77
CA ASN A 30 -69.26 80.64 -23.35
C ASN A 30 -70.05 80.70 -22.02
N ALA A 31 -69.76 81.72 -21.22
CA ALA A 31 -70.75 82.35 -20.36
C ALA A 31 -70.59 83.87 -20.41
N VAL A 32 -71.32 84.48 -21.34
CA VAL A 32 -71.74 85.88 -21.28
C VAL A 32 -72.74 85.97 -20.12
N ALA A 33 -72.32 86.58 -19.01
CA ALA A 33 -73.24 87.20 -18.05
C ALA A 33 -73.11 88.71 -18.26
N GLY A 34 -74.14 89.28 -18.88
CA GLY A 34 -74.19 90.68 -19.27
C GLY A 34 -74.42 91.64 -18.12
N LEU A 35 -74.19 92.90 -18.49
CA LEU A 35 -74.80 94.12 -17.96
C LEU A 35 -74.24 94.67 -16.64
N GLY A 36 -73.23 95.52 -16.81
CA GLY A 36 -72.86 96.58 -15.88
C GLY A 36 -72.24 97.73 -16.67
N VAL A 37 -73.09 98.50 -17.34
CA VAL A 37 -72.73 99.62 -18.22
C VAL A 37 -72.06 100.76 -17.44
N ALA A 38 -70.92 101.16 -17.97
CA ALA A 38 -70.35 102.51 -18.06
C ALA A 38 -69.87 103.24 -16.80
N ILE A 39 -68.72 103.90 -16.95
CA ILE A 39 -68.54 105.36 -17.07
C ILE A 39 -67.10 105.69 -16.61
N GLY A 40 -66.30 106.27 -17.52
CA GLY A 40 -65.09 107.03 -17.21
C GLY A 40 -63.80 106.24 -17.00
N GLN A 41 -63.05 105.99 -18.08
CA GLN A 41 -61.61 105.74 -17.99
C GLN A 41 -60.89 106.92 -18.64
N THR A 42 -60.07 107.60 -17.86
CA THR A 42 -59.10 108.59 -18.35
C THR A 42 -58.04 107.87 -19.18
N ALA A 43 -57.31 108.59 -20.04
CA ALA A 43 -56.21 108.01 -20.84
C ALA A 43 -55.19 107.20 -19.98
N GLU A 44 -55.08 107.50 -18.69
CA GLU A 44 -54.23 106.80 -17.71
C GLU A 44 -54.73 105.38 -17.36
N ASP A 45 -56.04 105.12 -17.29
CA ASP A 45 -56.58 103.79 -16.94
C ASP A 45 -56.56 102.82 -18.13
N VAL A 46 -56.71 103.33 -19.36
CA VAL A 46 -56.52 102.55 -20.60
C VAL A 46 -55.04 102.19 -20.76
N GLN A 47 -54.12 103.14 -20.50
CA GLN A 47 -52.67 102.89 -20.54
C GLN A 47 -52.25 101.85 -19.49
N ARG A 48 -52.75 101.93 -18.24
CA ARG A 48 -52.46 100.91 -17.21
C ARG A 48 -52.99 99.52 -17.54
N THR A 49 -54.13 99.44 -18.22
CA THR A 49 -54.72 98.15 -18.64
C THR A 49 -53.92 97.55 -19.80
N GLN A 50 -53.48 98.39 -20.74
CA GLN A 50 -52.59 97.99 -21.84
C GLN A 50 -51.20 97.60 -21.33
N ASP A 51 -50.59 98.35 -20.41
CA ASP A 51 -49.27 98.03 -19.83
C ASP A 51 -49.30 96.70 -19.06
N LYS A 52 -50.42 96.39 -18.37
CA LYS A 52 -50.63 95.09 -17.73
C LYS A 52 -50.78 93.95 -18.74
N ALA A 53 -51.50 94.19 -19.84
CA ALA A 53 -51.64 93.20 -20.91
C ALA A 53 -50.30 92.96 -21.64
N ASP A 54 -49.54 94.02 -21.91
CA ASP A 54 -48.20 93.97 -22.51
C ASP A 54 -47.21 93.25 -21.60
N LEU A 55 -47.26 93.49 -20.28
CA LEU A 55 -46.46 92.78 -19.28
C LEU A 55 -46.83 91.29 -19.22
N ALA A 56 -48.12 90.95 -19.22
CA ALA A 56 -48.58 89.56 -19.22
C ALA A 56 -48.17 88.82 -20.51
N ALA A 57 -48.27 89.47 -21.67
CA ALA A 57 -47.79 88.94 -22.94
C ALA A 57 -46.26 88.72 -22.93
N THR A 58 -45.51 89.68 -22.40
CA THR A 58 -44.04 89.57 -22.25
C THR A 58 -43.63 88.44 -21.30
N GLN A 59 -44.37 88.25 -20.20
CA GLN A 59 -44.15 87.14 -19.26
C GLN A 59 -44.46 85.78 -19.89
N ALA A 60 -45.51 85.70 -20.72
CA ALA A 60 -45.83 84.48 -21.47
C ALA A 60 -44.71 84.10 -22.45
N ILE A 61 -44.15 85.09 -23.17
CA ILE A 61 -43.01 84.89 -24.08
C ILE A 61 -41.76 84.43 -23.32
N LEU A 62 -41.44 85.05 -22.17
CA LEU A 62 -40.32 84.61 -21.32
C LEU A 62 -40.50 83.17 -20.82
N THR A 63 -41.73 82.80 -20.44
CA THR A 63 -42.06 81.44 -19.98
C THR A 63 -41.91 80.41 -21.11
N GLU A 64 -42.33 80.76 -22.33
CA GLU A 64 -42.16 79.89 -23.50
C GLU A 64 -40.67 79.69 -23.82
N LEU A 65 -39.87 80.75 -23.77
CA LEU A 65 -38.42 80.67 -23.99
C LEU A 65 -37.73 79.78 -22.94
N ASP A 66 -38.07 79.95 -21.66
CA ASP A 66 -37.53 79.10 -20.60
C ASP A 66 -37.97 77.64 -20.80
N SER A 67 -39.20 77.39 -21.25
CA SER A 67 -39.69 76.04 -21.57
C SER A 67 -38.88 75.38 -22.71
N LYS A 68 -38.62 76.11 -23.81
CA LYS A 68 -37.80 75.59 -24.93
C LYS A 68 -36.37 75.29 -24.51
N SER A 69 -35.78 76.16 -23.71
CA SER A 69 -34.43 75.97 -23.18
C SER A 69 -34.36 74.78 -22.21
N ASN A 70 -35.34 74.66 -21.31
CA ASN A 70 -35.44 73.54 -20.37
C ASN A 70 -35.69 72.20 -21.08
N ASP A 71 -36.50 72.16 -22.14
CA ASP A 71 -36.70 70.95 -22.92
C ASP A 71 -35.38 70.51 -23.60
N ARG A 72 -34.65 71.43 -24.26
CA ARG A 72 -33.33 71.12 -24.82
C ARG A 72 -32.30 70.66 -23.78
N TRP A 73 -32.44 71.10 -22.53
CA TRP A 73 -31.51 70.77 -21.45
C TRP A 73 -31.88 69.45 -20.73
N GLU A 74 -33.11 69.35 -20.23
CA GLU A 74 -33.57 68.36 -19.24
C GLU A 74 -34.48 67.28 -19.82
N ASN A 75 -34.89 67.36 -21.09
CA ASN A 75 -35.77 66.34 -21.67
C ASN A 75 -35.17 64.94 -21.48
N PRO A 76 -35.91 64.00 -20.88
CA PRO A 76 -35.37 62.71 -20.47
C PRO A 76 -34.97 61.80 -21.64
N GLU A 77 -35.44 62.08 -22.85
CA GLU A 77 -35.14 61.30 -24.06
C GLU A 77 -34.15 62.03 -24.99
N THR A 78 -34.25 63.35 -25.06
CA THR A 78 -33.56 64.16 -26.10
C THR A 78 -32.69 65.28 -25.55
N GLY A 79 -32.77 65.57 -24.25
CA GLY A 79 -32.07 66.68 -23.61
C GLY A 79 -30.55 66.49 -23.56
N ALA A 80 -29.82 67.58 -23.42
CA ALA A 80 -28.35 67.56 -23.33
C ALA A 80 -27.84 66.78 -22.11
N LEU A 81 -28.57 66.78 -20.98
CA LEU A 81 -28.20 66.04 -19.77
C LEU A 81 -28.07 64.52 -19.99
N VAL A 82 -28.81 63.96 -20.96
CA VAL A 82 -28.80 62.52 -21.27
C VAL A 82 -28.02 62.19 -22.54
N THR A 83 -28.07 63.07 -23.56
CA THR A 83 -27.45 62.80 -24.86
C THR A 83 -25.98 63.23 -24.95
N ARG A 84 -25.54 64.18 -24.11
CA ARG A 84 -24.21 64.81 -24.17
C ARG A 84 -23.40 64.55 -22.90
N GLN A 85 -23.25 63.29 -22.52
CA GLN A 85 -22.46 62.86 -21.35
C GLN A 85 -21.00 62.53 -21.69
N GLY A 86 -20.13 62.57 -20.67
CA GLY A 86 -18.70 62.33 -20.79
C GLY A 86 -18.02 63.29 -21.78
N PHE A 87 -17.10 62.82 -22.62
CA PHE A 87 -16.43 63.67 -23.61
C PHE A 87 -17.38 64.31 -24.64
N LYS A 88 -18.61 63.79 -24.82
CA LYS A 88 -19.62 64.39 -25.72
C LYS A 88 -20.23 65.68 -25.15
N SER A 89 -19.98 66.01 -23.88
CA SER A 89 -20.40 67.28 -23.27
C SER A 89 -19.57 68.47 -23.75
N SER A 90 -18.43 68.23 -24.41
CA SER A 90 -17.59 69.29 -24.95
C SER A 90 -18.37 70.17 -25.93
N GLY A 91 -18.31 71.48 -25.72
CA GLY A 91 -18.99 72.48 -26.53
C GLY A 91 -20.48 72.64 -26.22
N VAL A 92 -21.06 71.87 -25.29
CA VAL A 92 -22.47 71.97 -24.93
C VAL A 92 -22.82 73.37 -24.42
N GLY A 93 -21.94 74.00 -23.62
CA GLY A 93 -22.19 75.37 -23.16
C GLY A 93 -22.33 76.36 -24.31
N THR A 94 -21.50 76.21 -25.34
CA THR A 94 -21.51 77.08 -26.54
C THR A 94 -22.70 76.78 -27.44
N ASP A 95 -23.03 75.50 -27.63
CA ASP A 95 -24.15 75.07 -28.47
C ASP A 95 -25.49 75.53 -27.87
N MET A 96 -25.68 75.33 -26.55
CA MET A 96 -26.91 75.72 -25.87
C MET A 96 -27.11 77.24 -25.83
N ASP A 97 -26.05 78.02 -25.57
CA ASP A 97 -26.13 79.49 -25.58
C ASP A 97 -26.48 80.03 -26.98
N LYS A 98 -25.99 79.40 -28.05
CA LYS A 98 -26.37 79.75 -29.42
C LYS A 98 -27.86 79.47 -29.70
N PHE A 99 -28.37 78.32 -29.27
CA PHE A 99 -29.80 77.99 -29.45
C PHE A 99 -30.69 78.95 -28.67
N ASP A 100 -30.34 79.24 -27.42
CA ASP A 100 -31.05 80.22 -26.59
C ASP A 100 -31.02 81.62 -27.21
N ALA A 101 -29.87 82.07 -27.73
CA ALA A 101 -29.75 83.37 -28.40
C ALA A 101 -30.60 83.46 -29.67
N SER A 102 -30.70 82.39 -30.45
CA SER A 102 -31.56 82.33 -31.63
C SER A 102 -33.04 82.47 -31.25
N ASP A 103 -33.48 81.73 -30.24
CA ASP A 103 -34.87 81.81 -29.77
C ASP A 103 -35.19 83.21 -29.21
N TYR A 104 -34.25 83.83 -28.53
CA TYR A 104 -34.38 85.21 -28.05
C TYR A 104 -34.61 86.21 -29.19
N GLU A 105 -33.81 86.16 -30.26
CA GLU A 105 -33.96 87.06 -31.41
C GLU A 105 -35.33 86.89 -32.10
N GLU A 106 -35.88 85.69 -32.11
CA GLU A 106 -37.22 85.42 -32.64
C GLU A 106 -38.32 85.93 -31.71
N ALA A 107 -38.23 85.65 -30.42
CA ALA A 107 -39.18 86.07 -29.41
C ALA A 107 -39.23 87.59 -29.25
N ARG A 108 -38.06 88.26 -29.31
CA ARG A 108 -37.94 89.72 -29.18
C ARG A 108 -38.76 90.49 -30.22
N LYS A 109 -38.97 89.93 -31.41
CA LYS A 109 -39.82 90.53 -32.47
C LYS A 109 -41.30 90.60 -32.10
N GLN A 110 -41.74 89.78 -31.16
CA GLN A 110 -43.14 89.67 -30.72
C GLN A 110 -43.42 90.44 -29.43
N VAL A 111 -42.40 91.02 -28.80
CA VAL A 111 -42.52 91.77 -27.54
C VAL A 111 -43.03 93.20 -27.80
N PRO A 112 -44.04 93.68 -27.05
CA PRO A 112 -44.49 95.07 -27.15
C PRO A 112 -43.36 96.07 -26.91
N ALA A 113 -43.31 97.15 -27.71
CA ALA A 113 -42.22 98.14 -27.66
C ALA A 113 -42.02 98.78 -26.27
N SER A 114 -43.11 98.91 -25.50
CA SER A 114 -43.14 99.40 -24.11
C SER A 114 -42.41 98.49 -23.12
N GLN A 115 -42.25 97.20 -23.43
CA GLN A 115 -41.71 96.16 -22.54
C GLN A 115 -40.33 95.64 -22.94
N LEU A 116 -39.75 96.11 -24.06
CA LEU A 116 -38.47 95.60 -24.58
C LEU A 116 -37.33 95.66 -23.55
N THR A 117 -37.18 96.77 -22.82
CA THR A 117 -36.13 96.93 -21.79
C THR A 117 -36.30 95.92 -20.65
N TYR A 118 -37.55 95.67 -20.23
CA TYR A 118 -37.85 94.71 -19.18
C TYR A 118 -37.58 93.28 -19.65
N PHE A 119 -38.02 92.93 -20.86
CA PHE A 119 -37.76 91.65 -21.50
C PHE A 119 -36.25 91.37 -21.65
N ASP A 120 -35.49 92.32 -22.19
CA ASP A 120 -34.04 92.20 -22.40
C ASP A 120 -33.31 92.00 -21.06
N ALA A 121 -33.71 92.72 -20.01
CA ALA A 121 -33.13 92.56 -18.67
C ALA A 121 -33.47 91.19 -18.04
N GLN A 122 -34.72 90.73 -18.15
CA GLN A 122 -35.14 89.43 -17.62
C GLN A 122 -34.47 88.27 -18.36
N TRP A 123 -34.42 88.34 -19.69
CA TRP A 123 -33.72 87.36 -20.51
C TRP A 123 -32.24 87.28 -20.16
N LYS A 124 -31.55 88.43 -20.04
CA LYS A 124 -30.12 88.45 -19.71
C LYS A 124 -29.83 87.83 -18.35
N ALA A 125 -30.69 88.08 -17.36
CA ALA A 125 -30.58 87.46 -16.04
C ALA A 125 -30.78 85.93 -16.11
N GLY A 126 -31.71 85.45 -16.93
CA GLY A 126 -31.92 84.01 -17.20
C GLY A 126 -30.73 83.36 -17.92
N GLN A 127 -30.21 84.02 -18.96
CA GLN A 127 -29.09 83.56 -19.78
C GLN A 127 -27.84 83.32 -18.93
N VAL A 128 -27.47 84.26 -18.05
CA VAL A 128 -26.29 84.10 -17.17
C VAL A 128 -26.39 82.85 -16.29
N ARG A 129 -27.59 82.55 -15.76
CA ARG A 129 -27.81 81.34 -14.95
C ARG A 129 -27.65 80.07 -15.79
N ARG A 130 -28.26 80.03 -16.98
CA ARG A 130 -28.21 78.85 -17.86
C ARG A 130 -26.81 78.57 -18.39
N VAL A 131 -26.10 79.59 -18.87
CA VAL A 131 -24.70 79.47 -19.32
C VAL A 131 -23.81 78.94 -18.18
N SER A 132 -24.00 79.41 -16.96
CA SER A 132 -23.28 78.89 -15.79
C SER A 132 -23.60 77.41 -15.54
N THR A 133 -24.87 76.99 -15.65
CA THR A 133 -25.30 75.59 -15.52
C THR A 133 -24.67 74.71 -16.60
N TYR A 134 -24.71 75.13 -17.87
CA TYR A 134 -24.18 74.36 -19.00
C TYR A 134 -22.66 74.19 -18.89
N ASN A 135 -21.95 75.27 -18.60
CA ASN A 135 -20.49 75.24 -18.42
C ASN A 135 -20.06 74.41 -17.20
N SER A 136 -20.89 74.36 -16.15
CA SER A 136 -20.61 73.53 -14.98
C SER A 136 -20.85 72.04 -15.27
N PHE A 137 -21.91 71.71 -16.00
CA PHE A 137 -22.16 70.35 -16.48
C PHE A 137 -21.06 69.87 -17.43
N GLU A 138 -20.69 70.69 -18.42
CA GLU A 138 -19.62 70.36 -19.37
C GLU A 138 -18.32 70.00 -18.65
N ARG A 139 -17.88 70.86 -17.71
CA ARG A 139 -16.71 70.60 -16.87
C ARG A 139 -16.83 69.32 -16.05
N ALA A 140 -17.94 69.13 -15.33
CA ALA A 140 -18.15 67.95 -14.50
C ALA A 140 -18.15 66.64 -15.31
N GLN A 141 -18.77 66.64 -16.50
CA GLN A 141 -18.81 65.48 -17.40
C GLN A 141 -17.43 65.16 -17.99
N ILE A 142 -16.67 66.17 -18.42
CA ILE A 142 -15.32 65.99 -18.95
C ILE A 142 -14.40 65.46 -17.84
N GLU A 143 -14.42 66.06 -16.65
CA GLU A 143 -13.62 65.63 -15.50
C GLU A 143 -13.92 64.17 -15.11
N GLN A 144 -15.21 63.82 -15.02
CA GLN A 144 -15.62 62.44 -14.72
C GLN A 144 -15.17 61.44 -15.79
N ALA A 145 -15.27 61.80 -17.09
CA ALA A 145 -14.83 60.95 -18.18
C ALA A 145 -13.29 60.75 -18.18
N GLN A 146 -12.53 61.83 -17.97
CA GLN A 146 -11.07 61.77 -17.85
C GLN A 146 -10.64 60.88 -16.68
N ARG A 147 -11.26 61.03 -15.51
CA ARG A 147 -10.99 60.19 -14.33
C ARG A 147 -11.31 58.72 -14.58
N SER A 148 -12.44 58.44 -15.24
CA SER A 148 -12.83 57.06 -15.59
C SER A 148 -11.85 56.40 -16.56
N GLN A 149 -11.42 57.13 -17.58
CA GLN A 149 -10.41 56.66 -18.55
C GLN A 149 -9.05 56.42 -17.86
N PHE A 150 -8.64 57.32 -16.98
CA PHE A 150 -7.42 57.18 -16.19
C PHE A 150 -7.46 55.93 -15.30
N ASN A 151 -8.52 55.76 -14.50
CA ASN A 151 -8.68 54.59 -13.64
C ASN A 151 -8.67 53.27 -14.44
N THR A 152 -9.30 53.27 -15.62
CA THR A 152 -9.30 52.12 -16.52
C THR A 152 -7.89 51.82 -17.04
N THR A 153 -7.13 52.85 -17.41
CA THR A 153 -5.75 52.73 -17.88
C THR A 153 -4.84 52.15 -16.80
N VAL A 154 -4.90 52.70 -15.59
CA VAL A 154 -4.14 52.20 -14.43
C VAL A 154 -4.52 50.75 -14.13
N LYS A 155 -5.82 50.44 -14.04
CA LYS A 155 -6.31 49.07 -13.79
C LYS A 155 -5.86 48.08 -14.86
N SER A 156 -5.95 48.45 -16.14
CA SER A 156 -5.50 47.61 -17.25
C SER A 156 -4.00 47.36 -17.19
N SER A 157 -3.21 48.39 -16.87
CA SER A 157 -1.76 48.25 -16.72
C SER A 157 -1.38 47.34 -15.55
N VAL A 158 -2.05 47.47 -14.40
CA VAL A 158 -1.89 46.55 -13.25
C VAL A 158 -2.14 45.10 -13.68
N GLN A 159 -3.21 44.86 -14.45
CA GLN A 159 -3.53 43.52 -14.97
C GLN A 159 -2.50 43.01 -15.99
N GLN A 160 -1.95 43.89 -16.83
CA GLN A 160 -0.90 43.53 -17.78
C GLN A 160 0.39 43.14 -17.05
N GLU A 161 0.80 43.91 -16.03
CA GLU A 161 1.99 43.60 -15.23
C GLU A 161 1.80 42.31 -14.42
N SER A 162 0.61 42.07 -13.87
CA SER A 162 0.33 40.82 -13.16
C SER A 162 0.40 39.60 -14.06
N SER A 163 0.10 39.75 -15.35
CA SER A 163 0.22 38.67 -16.34
C SER A 163 1.70 38.38 -16.70
N ALA A 164 2.59 39.37 -16.57
CA ALA A 164 4.04 39.23 -16.77
C ALA A 164 4.75 38.74 -15.48
N TYR A 165 4.23 37.69 -14.84
CA TYR A 165 4.62 37.30 -13.48
C TYR A 165 6.00 36.67 -13.34
N ASP A 166 6.52 36.09 -14.40
CA ASP A 166 7.84 35.48 -14.51
C ASP A 166 8.82 36.33 -15.34
N ASP A 167 8.33 37.33 -16.08
CA ASP A 167 9.15 38.26 -16.87
C ASP A 167 9.33 39.62 -16.14
N PRO A 168 10.46 39.84 -15.45
CA PRO A 168 10.71 41.11 -14.77
C PRO A 168 10.93 42.29 -15.72
N GLN A 169 11.36 42.05 -16.97
CA GLN A 169 11.62 43.12 -17.93
C GLN A 169 10.30 43.66 -18.50
N ALA A 170 9.40 42.78 -18.91
CA ALA A 170 8.06 43.16 -19.34
C ALA A 170 7.29 43.88 -18.22
N ALA A 171 7.35 43.35 -16.99
CA ALA A 171 6.76 43.99 -15.82
C ALA A 171 7.30 45.41 -15.59
N ALA A 172 8.62 45.61 -15.69
CA ALA A 172 9.24 46.92 -15.55
C ALA A 172 8.81 47.92 -16.63
N LEU A 173 8.66 47.46 -17.89
CA LEU A 173 8.18 48.31 -18.99
C LEU A 173 6.74 48.79 -18.76
N ILE A 174 5.85 47.87 -18.37
CA ILE A 174 4.44 48.17 -18.09
C ILE A 174 4.32 49.15 -16.92
N ARG A 175 5.11 48.93 -15.87
CA ARG A 175 5.20 49.83 -14.71
C ARG A 175 5.67 51.23 -15.09
N GLY A 176 6.70 51.33 -15.93
CA GLY A 176 7.18 52.62 -16.45
C GLY A 176 6.11 53.39 -17.21
N ALA A 177 5.35 52.71 -18.07
CA ALA A 177 4.23 53.30 -18.81
C ALA A 177 3.09 53.76 -17.88
N ARG A 178 2.77 52.95 -16.85
CA ARG A 178 1.76 53.30 -15.83
C ARG A 178 2.16 54.54 -15.06
N ARG A 179 3.40 54.57 -14.57
CA ARG A 179 3.96 55.70 -13.82
C ARG A 179 3.84 56.98 -14.62
N HIS A 180 4.26 56.96 -15.89
CA HIS A 180 4.13 58.12 -16.77
C HIS A 180 2.68 58.57 -16.95
N SER A 181 1.74 57.62 -17.08
CA SER A 181 0.30 57.93 -17.18
C SER A 181 -0.26 58.59 -15.92
N ILE A 182 0.18 58.15 -14.73
CA ILE A 182 -0.20 58.74 -13.44
C ILE A 182 0.40 60.14 -13.29
N GLU A 183 1.66 60.33 -13.65
CA GLU A 183 2.32 61.64 -13.62
C GLU A 183 1.61 62.65 -14.52
N LEU A 184 1.31 62.30 -15.78
CA LEU A 184 0.61 63.17 -16.71
C LEU A 184 -0.78 63.55 -16.23
N TYR A 185 -1.55 62.57 -15.74
CA TYR A 185 -2.89 62.82 -15.21
C TYR A 185 -2.84 63.69 -13.96
N GLY A 186 -1.98 63.37 -12.99
CA GLY A 186 -1.84 64.12 -11.75
C GLY A 186 -1.41 65.57 -11.99
N GLN A 187 -0.45 65.81 -12.89
CA GLN A 187 -0.04 67.15 -13.30
C GLN A 187 -1.18 67.93 -13.93
N ALA A 188 -1.98 67.29 -14.81
CA ALA A 188 -3.13 67.94 -15.44
C ALA A 188 -4.25 68.28 -14.44
N GLN A 189 -4.37 67.53 -13.34
CA GLN A 189 -5.34 67.76 -12.27
C GLN A 189 -4.80 68.63 -11.12
N GLY A 190 -3.54 69.08 -11.20
CA GLY A 190 -2.92 69.92 -10.17
C GLY A 190 -2.56 69.19 -8.87
N TRP A 191 -2.34 67.87 -8.91
CA TRP A 191 -1.86 67.09 -7.77
C TRP A 191 -0.47 67.53 -7.32
N SER A 192 -0.23 67.48 -6.02
CA SER A 192 1.10 67.62 -5.42
C SER A 192 2.02 66.46 -5.82
N THR A 193 3.32 66.66 -5.63
CA THR A 193 4.32 65.61 -5.93
C THR A 193 4.11 64.39 -5.02
N GLU A 194 3.70 64.64 -3.77
CA GLU A 194 3.37 63.64 -2.77
C GLU A 194 2.15 62.80 -3.20
N GLU A 195 1.09 63.43 -3.70
CA GLU A 195 -0.11 62.73 -4.20
C GLU A 195 0.21 61.87 -5.43
N ILE A 196 0.99 62.39 -6.39
CA ILE A 196 1.44 61.62 -7.55
C ILE A 196 2.26 60.42 -7.11
N THR A 197 3.21 60.62 -6.20
CA THR A 197 4.08 59.56 -5.67
C THR A 197 3.28 58.50 -4.93
N ALA A 198 2.30 58.90 -4.12
CA ALA A 198 1.40 57.99 -3.42
C ALA A 198 0.57 57.15 -4.40
N ALA A 199 -0.01 57.77 -5.43
CA ALA A 199 -0.78 57.07 -6.45
C ALA A 199 0.06 56.07 -7.26
N ILE A 200 1.31 56.43 -7.60
CA ILE A 200 2.26 55.50 -8.24
C ILE A 200 2.55 54.32 -7.31
N SER A 201 2.90 54.60 -6.05
CA SER A 201 3.24 53.56 -5.08
C SER A 201 2.07 52.61 -4.83
N GLU A 202 0.84 53.12 -4.72
CA GLU A 202 -0.37 52.30 -4.56
C GLU A 202 -0.56 51.37 -5.77
N ALA A 203 -0.49 51.92 -6.99
CA ALA A 203 -0.64 51.13 -8.21
C ALA A 203 0.46 50.08 -8.39
N ASP A 204 1.71 50.41 -8.06
CA ASP A 204 2.85 49.50 -8.13
C ASP A 204 2.77 48.36 -7.11
N LEU A 205 2.31 48.65 -5.89
CA LEU A 205 2.07 47.63 -4.86
C LEU A 205 0.93 46.69 -5.29
N HIS A 206 -0.18 47.22 -5.80
CA HIS A 206 -1.28 46.41 -6.31
C HIS A 206 -0.86 45.50 -7.48
N ALA A 207 -0.05 46.02 -8.41
CA ALA A 207 0.50 45.22 -9.51
C ALA A 207 1.44 44.14 -9.00
N THR A 208 2.34 44.47 -8.08
CA THR A 208 3.30 43.53 -7.49
C THR A 208 2.59 42.42 -6.72
N GLU A 209 1.55 42.74 -5.95
CA GLU A 209 0.75 41.76 -5.21
C GLU A 209 0.05 40.77 -6.16
N GLN A 210 -0.64 41.27 -7.20
CA GLN A 210 -1.29 40.38 -8.17
C GLN A 210 -0.28 39.54 -8.96
N ARG A 211 0.87 40.12 -9.29
CA ARG A 211 1.98 39.41 -9.94
C ARG A 211 2.53 38.28 -9.07
N ALA A 212 2.72 38.56 -7.78
CA ALA A 212 3.16 37.58 -6.79
C ALA A 212 2.11 36.47 -6.58
N GLN A 213 0.80 36.80 -6.58
CA GLN A 213 -0.27 35.81 -6.57
C GLN A 213 -0.19 34.87 -7.78
N ASN A 214 -0.05 35.41 -8.99
CA ASN A 214 0.06 34.59 -10.21
C ASN A 214 1.33 33.72 -10.22
N TYR A 215 2.46 34.27 -9.76
CA TYR A 215 3.71 33.52 -9.60
C TYR A 215 3.57 32.41 -8.55
N ALA A 216 2.93 32.67 -7.41
CA ALA A 216 2.74 31.68 -6.36
C ALA A 216 1.80 30.53 -6.77
N VAL A 217 0.81 30.79 -7.63
CA VAL A 217 -0.03 29.73 -8.20
C VAL A 217 0.74 28.88 -9.21
N SER A 218 1.57 29.53 -10.04
CA SER A 218 2.29 28.85 -11.13
C SER A 218 3.57 28.14 -10.65
N ASN A 219 4.30 28.76 -9.73
CA ASN A 219 5.52 28.27 -9.09
C ASN A 219 5.47 28.45 -7.56
N PRO A 220 4.64 27.66 -6.86
CA PRO A 220 4.46 27.80 -5.42
C PRO A 220 5.75 27.53 -4.62
N GLN A 221 6.62 26.63 -5.09
CA GLN A 221 7.90 26.35 -4.44
C GLN A 221 8.83 27.55 -4.53
N GLY A 222 8.95 28.14 -5.73
CA GLY A 222 9.75 29.34 -5.95
C GLY A 222 9.26 30.52 -5.11
N TRP A 223 7.94 30.71 -5.00
CA TRP A 223 7.40 31.74 -4.11
C TRP A 223 7.80 31.50 -2.65
N LEU A 224 7.57 30.29 -2.12
CA LEU A 224 7.90 29.97 -0.73
C LEU A 224 9.40 30.04 -0.42
N ALA A 225 10.25 29.78 -1.42
CA ALA A 225 11.71 29.94 -1.35
C ALA A 225 12.16 31.41 -1.45
N GLY A 226 11.26 32.33 -1.80
CA GLY A 226 11.56 33.74 -2.00
C GLY A 226 12.20 34.07 -3.35
N ASP A 227 12.03 33.20 -4.35
CA ASP A 227 12.60 33.36 -5.70
C ASP A 227 11.71 34.19 -6.63
N PHE A 228 10.83 35.03 -6.06
CA PHE A 228 9.96 35.89 -6.85
C PHE A 228 10.80 36.95 -7.58
N PRO A 229 10.78 37.00 -8.93
CA PRO A 229 11.68 37.86 -9.69
C PRO A 229 11.26 39.32 -9.55
N VAL A 230 12.00 40.12 -8.78
CA VAL A 230 11.79 41.57 -8.66
C VAL A 230 12.98 42.34 -9.19
N ASN A 231 12.74 43.54 -9.70
CA ASN A 231 13.82 44.43 -10.10
C ASN A 231 14.47 45.00 -8.84
N ASP A 232 15.71 44.59 -8.58
CA ASP A 232 16.42 44.86 -7.34
C ASP A 232 17.29 46.12 -7.49
N PRO A 233 17.02 47.21 -6.74
CA PRO A 233 17.89 48.40 -6.76
C PRO A 233 19.28 48.15 -6.14
N GLY A 234 19.49 46.99 -5.51
CA GLY A 234 20.69 46.60 -4.80
C GLY A 234 20.71 47.14 -3.36
N GLY A 235 21.25 46.33 -2.45
CA GLY A 235 21.46 46.71 -1.06
C GLY A 235 20.38 46.15 -0.12
N MET A 236 20.69 46.13 1.17
CA MET A 236 19.82 45.51 2.17
C MET A 236 18.63 46.40 2.52
N ASP A 237 17.42 45.85 2.48
CA ASP A 237 16.19 46.53 2.87
C ASP A 237 15.94 46.41 4.39
N MET A 238 16.16 47.49 5.13
CA MET A 238 15.94 47.52 6.58
C MET A 238 14.47 47.29 6.95
N ARG A 239 13.49 47.72 6.14
CA ARG A 239 12.07 47.44 6.42
C ARG A 239 11.83 45.93 6.38
N ALA A 240 12.33 45.26 5.36
CA ALA A 240 12.21 43.81 5.23
C ALA A 240 12.91 43.08 6.38
N ILE A 241 14.11 43.49 6.78
CA ILE A 241 14.82 42.91 7.95
C ILE A 241 13.97 43.07 9.21
N GLY A 242 13.49 44.28 9.52
CA GLY A 242 12.66 44.51 10.71
C GLY A 242 11.36 43.68 10.72
N ILE A 243 10.74 43.48 9.55
CA ILE A 243 9.57 42.60 9.41
C ILE A 243 9.92 41.14 9.71
N VAL A 244 11.02 40.63 9.15
CA VAL A 244 11.42 39.23 9.38
C VAL A 244 11.81 38.99 10.83
N GLU A 245 12.49 39.95 11.45
CA GLU A 245 13.03 39.82 12.82
C GLU A 245 11.95 39.99 13.90
N SER A 246 11.04 40.95 13.76
CA SER A 246 10.06 41.27 14.82
C SER A 246 8.64 41.59 14.33
N GLY A 247 8.35 41.37 13.06
CA GLY A 247 7.12 41.86 12.44
C GLY A 247 7.07 43.39 12.32
N GLY A 248 8.24 44.06 12.38
CA GLY A 248 8.36 45.51 12.26
C GLY A 248 8.10 46.28 13.56
N THR A 249 7.93 45.59 14.68
CA THR A 249 7.62 46.19 16.00
C THR A 249 8.85 46.23 16.90
N HIS A 250 8.98 47.28 17.73
CA HIS A 250 10.10 47.39 18.68
C HIS A 250 9.71 47.02 20.11
N PHE A 251 8.46 47.31 20.48
CA PHE A 251 7.90 47.02 21.79
C PHE A 251 6.76 46.01 21.70
N THR A 252 6.61 45.21 22.73
CA THR A 252 5.42 44.38 22.98
C THR A 252 4.24 45.24 23.40
N ALA A 253 3.04 44.65 23.45
CA ALA A 253 1.81 45.35 23.84
C ALA A 253 1.84 45.94 25.27
N ASP A 254 2.70 45.41 26.16
CA ASP A 254 2.91 45.90 27.52
C ASP A 254 3.99 47.00 27.63
N GLY A 255 4.57 47.43 26.50
CA GLY A 255 5.59 48.48 26.44
C GLY A 255 7.03 48.01 26.72
N SER A 256 7.25 46.71 26.96
CA SER A 256 8.61 46.17 27.07
C SER A 256 9.26 45.97 25.69
N VAL A 257 10.60 45.99 25.62
CA VAL A 257 11.32 45.77 24.37
C VAL A 257 11.12 44.32 23.92
N ILE A 258 10.81 44.09 22.64
CA ILE A 258 10.66 42.73 22.11
C ILE A 258 11.96 41.96 22.27
N GLN A 259 11.87 40.74 22.78
CA GLN A 259 13.00 39.86 22.97
C GLN A 259 12.83 38.53 22.24
N GLY A 260 13.90 38.08 21.60
CA GLY A 260 13.98 36.78 20.96
C GLY A 260 14.11 35.61 21.96
N PRO A 261 14.26 34.37 21.45
CA PRO A 261 14.48 33.19 22.28
C PRO A 261 15.81 33.28 23.05
N VAL A 262 15.89 32.58 24.19
CA VAL A 262 17.12 32.50 24.99
C VAL A 262 18.17 31.70 24.23
N THR A 263 19.32 32.30 24.00
CA THR A 263 20.48 31.63 23.40
C THR A 263 21.23 30.77 24.43
N LYS A 264 22.16 29.93 23.97
CA LYS A 264 22.99 29.08 24.86
C LYS A 264 23.83 29.87 25.86
N SER A 265 24.15 31.13 25.57
CA SER A 265 24.87 32.03 26.48
C SER A 265 23.94 32.71 27.49
N GLY A 266 22.63 32.49 27.43
CA GLY A 266 21.63 33.12 28.30
C GLY A 266 21.12 34.47 27.79
N ASP A 267 21.71 35.02 26.72
CA ASP A 267 21.31 36.29 26.12
C ASP A 267 20.07 36.13 25.22
N ARG A 268 19.36 37.23 24.99
CA ARG A 268 18.24 37.34 24.05
C ARG A 268 18.48 38.49 23.09
N ALA A 269 18.19 38.29 21.81
CA ALA A 269 18.11 39.36 20.83
C ALA A 269 17.03 40.39 21.21
N GLN A 270 17.21 41.67 20.87
CA GLN A 270 16.37 42.77 21.37
C GLN A 270 15.85 43.67 20.25
N GLY A 271 14.65 44.21 20.44
CA GLY A 271 14.04 45.28 19.65
C GLY A 271 13.69 44.90 18.21
N GLN A 272 13.37 45.91 17.39
CA GLN A 272 12.86 45.73 16.02
C GLN A 272 13.78 44.89 15.11
N PHE A 273 15.09 45.04 15.26
CA PHE A 273 16.08 44.37 14.43
C PHE A 273 16.70 43.13 15.08
N GLN A 274 16.22 42.76 16.27
CA GLN A 274 16.73 41.61 17.03
C GLN A 274 18.27 41.61 17.16
N LEU A 275 18.86 42.76 17.52
CA LEU A 275 20.30 42.80 17.78
C LEU A 275 20.63 42.04 19.06
N MET A 276 21.69 41.22 19.01
CA MET A 276 22.22 40.58 20.22
C MET A 276 22.86 41.63 21.13
N PRO A 277 22.72 41.53 22.47
CA PRO A 277 23.26 42.53 23.40
C PRO A 277 24.77 42.75 23.27
N GLY A 278 25.54 41.68 22.96
CA GLY A 278 26.98 41.79 22.67
C GLY A 278 27.28 42.64 21.44
N THR A 279 26.59 42.34 20.33
CA THR A 279 26.70 43.10 19.07
C THR A 279 26.26 44.55 19.23
N GLY A 280 25.15 44.79 19.94
CA GLY A 280 24.64 46.14 20.21
C GLY A 280 25.64 46.98 21.00
N ARG A 281 26.26 46.42 22.05
CA ARG A 281 27.31 47.10 22.83
C ARG A 281 28.55 47.42 22.00
N GLU A 282 28.98 46.50 21.13
CA GLU A 282 30.13 46.74 20.25
C GLU A 282 29.87 47.90 19.28
N LEU A 283 28.71 47.91 18.62
CA LEU A 283 28.32 48.95 17.67
C LEU A 283 28.11 50.31 18.36
N ALA A 284 27.47 50.33 19.53
CA ALA A 284 27.29 51.54 20.33
C ALA A 284 28.64 52.14 20.76
N ALA A 285 29.57 51.29 21.20
CA ALA A 285 30.93 51.70 21.56
C ALA A 285 31.69 52.31 20.37
N LYS A 286 31.55 51.74 19.15
CA LYS A 286 32.12 52.32 17.91
C LYS A 286 31.59 53.73 17.62
N ARG A 287 30.36 54.03 18.04
CA ARG A 287 29.75 55.38 17.95
C ARG A 287 30.05 56.29 19.14
N GLY A 288 30.73 55.80 20.18
CA GLY A 288 30.99 56.55 21.40
C GLY A 288 29.75 56.75 22.29
N VAL A 289 28.74 55.88 22.19
CA VAL A 289 27.51 55.93 23.01
C VAL A 289 27.32 54.63 23.79
N GLU A 290 26.55 54.68 24.88
CA GLU A 290 26.14 53.47 25.61
C GLU A 290 24.95 52.79 24.92
N TYR A 291 24.94 51.46 24.89
CA TYR A 291 23.87 50.68 24.26
C TYR A 291 22.59 50.70 25.11
N ASN A 292 21.53 51.26 24.54
CA ASN A 292 20.19 51.34 25.12
C ASN A 292 19.16 50.67 24.18
N PRO A 293 18.77 49.41 24.41
CA PRO A 293 17.80 48.71 23.57
C PRO A 293 16.38 49.28 23.65
N ALA A 294 16.08 50.12 24.64
CA ALA A 294 14.78 50.78 24.77
C ALA A 294 14.65 52.05 23.92
N ASP A 295 15.75 52.54 23.33
CA ASP A 295 15.76 53.66 22.39
C ASP A 295 15.63 53.13 20.95
N PRO A 296 14.46 53.28 20.29
CA PRO A 296 14.25 52.76 18.95
C PRO A 296 15.11 53.47 17.90
N GLU A 297 15.40 54.77 18.08
CA GLU A 297 16.21 55.53 17.12
C GLU A 297 17.66 55.06 17.15
N GLN A 298 18.22 54.90 18.35
CA GLN A 298 19.54 54.30 18.52
C GLN A 298 19.56 52.89 17.91
N HIS A 299 18.55 52.07 18.18
CA HIS A 299 18.50 50.68 17.71
C HIS A 299 18.48 50.57 16.18
N VAL A 300 17.67 51.38 15.51
CA VAL A 300 17.64 51.48 14.04
C VAL A 300 19.01 51.88 13.51
N GLN A 301 19.67 52.84 14.15
CA GLN A 301 20.97 53.34 13.69
C GLN A 301 22.07 52.28 13.83
N LEU A 302 22.11 51.55 14.94
CA LEU A 302 23.05 50.45 15.15
C LEU A 302 22.79 49.28 14.19
N ALA A 303 21.53 48.96 13.93
CA ALA A 303 21.17 47.92 12.96
C ALA A 303 21.64 48.30 11.53
N LYS A 304 21.45 49.56 11.12
CA LYS A 304 21.96 50.06 9.83
C LYS A 304 23.47 49.93 9.71
N ASP A 305 24.21 50.24 10.78
CA ASP A 305 25.68 50.09 10.77
C ASP A 305 26.08 48.64 10.63
N TYR A 306 25.45 47.75 11.39
CA TYR A 306 25.78 46.33 11.34
C TYR A 306 25.52 45.74 9.94
N VAL A 307 24.36 46.05 9.37
CA VAL A 307 24.01 45.63 8.01
C VAL A 307 24.97 46.24 6.99
N GLY A 308 25.36 47.51 7.17
CA GLY A 308 26.35 48.18 6.33
C GLY A 308 27.75 47.54 6.40
N GLU A 309 28.21 47.14 7.59
CA GLU A 309 29.47 46.41 7.79
C GLU A 309 29.43 45.04 7.07
N LEU A 310 28.35 44.29 7.25
CA LEU A 310 28.17 42.99 6.60
C LEU A 310 28.08 43.14 5.07
N TYR A 311 27.29 44.10 4.58
CA TYR A 311 27.16 44.34 3.15
C TYR A 311 28.47 44.82 2.52
N SER A 312 29.26 45.65 3.22
CA SER A 312 30.59 46.06 2.75
C SER A 312 31.56 44.88 2.65
N LYS A 313 31.45 43.90 3.54
CA LYS A 313 32.26 42.67 3.51
C LYS A 313 31.83 41.71 2.40
N TYR A 314 30.53 41.49 2.24
CA TYR A 314 30.02 40.46 1.34
C TYR A 314 29.61 40.96 -0.04
N GLY A 315 29.17 42.21 -0.21
CA GLY A 315 28.70 42.74 -1.49
C GLY A 315 27.57 41.93 -2.13
N SER A 316 26.88 41.09 -1.35
CA SER A 316 25.83 40.18 -1.79
C SER A 316 24.78 40.11 -0.69
N GLU A 317 23.52 40.31 -1.07
CA GLU A 317 22.42 40.30 -0.11
C GLU A 317 22.20 38.94 0.51
N THR A 318 22.32 37.87 -0.28
CA THR A 318 22.17 36.50 0.20
C THR A 318 23.21 36.16 1.25
N LEU A 319 24.47 36.51 1.01
CA LEU A 319 25.54 36.30 1.99
C LEU A 319 25.40 37.25 3.20
N THR A 320 24.98 38.49 2.98
CA THR A 320 24.78 39.48 4.04
C THR A 320 23.64 39.06 4.96
N GLY A 321 22.49 38.67 4.41
CA GLY A 321 21.34 38.16 5.16
C GLY A 321 21.65 36.84 5.88
N ALA A 322 22.36 35.93 5.21
CA ALA A 322 22.84 34.70 5.87
C ALA A 322 23.78 35.02 7.03
N ALA A 323 24.68 35.99 6.89
CA ALA A 323 25.59 36.41 7.94
C ALA A 323 24.89 37.18 9.07
N TYR A 324 23.85 37.93 8.74
CA TYR A 324 23.01 38.63 9.72
C TYR A 324 22.32 37.63 10.65
N ASN A 325 21.69 36.59 10.08
CA ASN A 325 20.94 35.58 10.84
C ASN A 325 21.82 34.49 11.45
N TRP A 326 22.77 33.92 10.69
CA TRP A 326 23.59 32.76 11.10
C TRP A 326 24.97 33.13 11.63
N GLY A 327 25.36 34.39 11.51
CA GLY A 327 26.67 34.90 11.91
C GLY A 327 27.72 34.79 10.79
N GLN A 328 28.48 35.87 10.61
CA GLN A 328 29.49 35.98 9.55
C GLN A 328 30.54 34.85 9.54
N GLY A 329 31.03 34.41 10.69
CA GLY A 329 32.07 33.38 10.76
C GLY A 329 31.61 32.00 10.27
N ASN A 330 30.31 31.71 10.34
CA ASN A 330 29.75 30.48 9.82
C ASN A 330 29.59 30.53 8.29
N VAL A 331 29.17 31.69 7.77
CA VAL A 331 29.12 31.95 6.33
C VAL A 331 30.51 31.87 5.72
N ASP A 332 31.53 32.49 6.32
CA ASP A 332 32.92 32.42 5.86
C ASP A 332 33.44 30.96 5.78
N LYS A 333 33.13 30.14 6.80
CA LYS A 333 33.49 28.71 6.81
C LYS A 333 32.78 27.93 5.71
N LEU A 334 31.51 28.23 5.45
CA LEU A 334 30.76 27.57 4.39
C LEU A 334 31.33 27.94 3.02
N ILE A 335 31.58 29.22 2.77
CA ILE A 335 32.25 29.71 1.55
C ILE A 335 33.57 28.98 1.34
N ALA A 336 34.41 28.87 2.38
CA ALA A 336 35.69 28.16 2.29
C ALA A 336 35.54 26.65 2.00
N LYS A 337 34.39 26.05 2.36
CA LYS A 337 34.13 24.61 2.20
C LYS A 337 33.57 24.26 0.82
N ILE A 338 32.63 25.06 0.29
CA ILE A 338 31.87 24.71 -0.92
C ILE A 338 32.05 25.69 -2.09
N GLY A 339 32.75 26.80 -1.89
CA GLY A 339 32.96 27.85 -2.89
C GLY A 339 32.15 29.13 -2.64
N ASP A 340 32.60 30.23 -3.24
CA ASP A 340 31.97 31.55 -3.17
C ASP A 340 30.94 31.77 -4.30
N PRO A 341 29.64 31.93 -3.98
CA PRO A 341 28.61 32.10 -5.00
C PRO A 341 28.77 33.39 -5.82
N ARG A 342 29.45 34.41 -5.28
CA ARG A 342 29.71 35.68 -5.99
C ARG A 342 30.68 35.53 -7.16
N LYS A 343 31.52 34.50 -7.10
CA LYS A 343 32.54 34.20 -8.12
C LYS A 343 32.07 33.14 -9.10
N GLY A 344 30.87 32.59 -8.92
CA GLY A 344 30.35 31.47 -9.70
C GLY A 344 31.00 30.13 -9.38
N GLU A 345 31.77 30.02 -8.27
CA GLU A 345 32.39 28.76 -7.84
C GLU A 345 31.34 27.73 -7.41
N VAL A 346 30.19 28.21 -6.94
CA VAL A 346 28.98 27.45 -6.61
C VAL A 346 27.78 28.28 -7.05
N SER A 347 26.68 27.66 -7.46
CA SER A 347 25.46 28.40 -7.73
C SER A 347 24.86 28.94 -6.43
N GLU A 348 24.17 30.08 -6.50
CA GLU A 348 23.52 30.66 -5.33
C GLU A 348 22.49 29.70 -4.72
N ALA A 349 21.72 29.00 -5.55
CA ALA A 349 20.74 28.00 -5.10
C ALA A 349 21.41 26.84 -4.35
N GLU A 350 22.55 26.35 -4.83
CA GLU A 350 23.30 25.28 -4.16
C GLU A 350 23.92 25.78 -2.85
N PHE A 351 24.43 27.01 -2.81
CA PHE A 351 24.92 27.63 -1.58
C PHE A 351 23.80 27.74 -0.53
N ILE A 352 22.63 28.24 -0.93
CA ILE A 352 21.45 28.36 -0.05
C ILE A 352 21.06 26.97 0.49
N ARG A 353 21.05 25.92 -0.34
CA ARG A 353 20.69 24.55 0.08
C ARG A 353 21.55 24.01 1.22
N GLN A 354 22.80 24.47 1.33
CA GLN A 354 23.76 24.06 2.37
C GLN A 354 23.64 24.89 3.65
N LEU A 355 22.83 25.96 3.66
CA LEU A 355 22.55 26.76 4.86
C LEU A 355 21.60 26.02 5.82
N PRO A 356 21.68 26.31 7.13
CA PRO A 356 20.69 25.83 8.09
C PRO A 356 19.26 26.17 7.67
N ALA A 357 18.30 25.31 8.03
CA ALA A 357 16.89 25.48 7.68
C ALA A 357 16.32 26.83 8.15
N GLU A 358 16.72 27.28 9.33
CA GLU A 358 16.33 28.58 9.88
C GLU A 358 16.77 29.74 8.97
N THR A 359 18.05 29.76 8.58
CA THR A 359 18.62 30.81 7.72
C THR A 359 18.06 30.79 6.31
N ARG A 360 17.79 29.60 5.74
CA ARG A 360 17.07 29.48 4.46
C ARG A 360 15.67 30.10 4.56
N GLY A 361 14.94 29.81 5.63
CA GLY A 361 13.62 30.39 5.89
C GLY A 361 13.68 31.90 6.10
N TRP A 362 14.71 32.41 6.77
CA TRP A 362 14.95 33.85 6.95
C TRP A 362 15.14 34.55 5.61
N LEU A 363 16.01 34.02 4.74
CA LEU A 363 16.27 34.59 3.40
C LEU A 363 15.00 34.61 2.54
N ALA A 364 14.23 33.52 2.54
CA ALA A 364 12.97 33.44 1.82
C ALA A 364 11.96 34.51 2.29
N LYS A 365 11.81 34.68 3.60
CA LYS A 365 10.95 35.73 4.18
C LYS A 365 11.46 37.13 3.85
N TYR A 366 12.77 37.35 3.91
CA TYR A 366 13.38 38.65 3.59
C TYR A 366 13.08 39.02 2.13
N ARG A 367 13.36 38.12 1.18
CA ARG A 367 13.11 38.36 -0.25
C ARG A 367 11.64 38.67 -0.55
N LYS A 368 10.71 37.95 0.08
CA LYS A 368 9.27 38.23 -0.06
C LYS A 368 8.88 39.60 0.51
N ASN A 369 9.41 39.98 1.68
CA ASN A 369 9.07 41.27 2.30
C ASN A 369 9.79 42.46 1.63
N LYS A 370 10.92 42.24 0.95
CA LYS A 370 11.62 43.25 0.15
C LYS A 370 10.81 43.76 -1.04
N THR A 371 9.78 43.02 -1.46
CA THR A 371 8.87 43.43 -2.55
C THR A 371 8.06 44.70 -2.26
N GLY A 372 8.06 45.20 -1.02
CA GLY A 372 7.26 46.35 -0.60
C GLY A 372 5.85 45.97 -0.11
N MET A 373 5.40 44.74 -0.36
CA MET A 373 4.09 44.25 0.11
C MET A 373 3.95 44.31 1.64
N ASP A 374 2.71 44.42 2.09
CA ASP A 374 2.35 44.28 3.50
C ASP A 374 2.50 42.81 3.95
N PRO A 375 2.95 42.55 5.19
CA PRO A 375 3.11 41.18 5.69
C PRO A 375 1.84 40.32 5.60
N VAL A 376 0.65 40.92 5.73
CA VAL A 376 -0.63 40.22 5.58
C VAL A 376 -0.83 39.73 4.14
N ALA A 377 -0.46 40.55 3.15
CA ALA A 377 -0.52 40.16 1.74
C ALA A 377 0.47 39.02 1.45
N VAL A 378 1.70 39.11 1.94
CA VAL A 378 2.71 38.04 1.82
C VAL A 378 2.20 36.73 2.44
N ASN A 379 1.64 36.77 3.65
CA ASN A 379 1.09 35.60 4.33
C ASN A 379 -0.11 35.00 3.57
N LYS A 380 -0.96 35.84 2.96
CA LYS A 380 -2.07 35.36 2.11
C LYS A 380 -1.54 34.60 0.90
N ILE A 381 -0.50 35.11 0.24
CA ILE A 381 0.12 34.46 -0.92
C ILE A 381 0.86 33.18 -0.50
N ASP A 382 1.53 33.16 0.66
CA ASP A 382 2.13 31.95 1.23
C ASP A 382 1.08 30.84 1.41
N ASN A 383 -0.07 31.18 2.02
CA ASN A 383 -1.16 30.23 2.19
C ASN A 383 -1.71 29.69 0.85
N MET A 384 -1.77 30.54 -0.19
CA MET A 384 -2.16 30.12 -1.54
C MET A 384 -1.13 29.16 -2.15
N ALA A 385 0.16 29.49 -2.07
CA ALA A 385 1.24 28.63 -2.57
C ALA A 385 1.26 27.26 -1.86
N GLU A 386 1.09 27.25 -0.53
CA GLU A 386 1.00 26.04 0.25
C GLU A 386 -0.25 25.21 -0.11
N ALA A 387 -1.39 25.85 -0.34
CA ALA A 387 -2.60 25.17 -0.79
C ALA A 387 -2.38 24.49 -2.14
N GLN A 388 -1.77 25.20 -3.10
CA GLN A 388 -1.43 24.67 -4.41
C GLN A 388 -0.47 23.47 -4.31
N LEU A 389 0.55 23.55 -3.46
CA LEU A 389 1.48 22.43 -3.22
C LEU A 389 0.79 21.24 -2.57
N ARG A 390 -0.10 21.48 -1.61
CA ARG A 390 -0.88 20.39 -1.00
C ARG A 390 -1.74 19.70 -2.04
N GLU A 391 -2.38 20.44 -2.94
CA GLU A 391 -3.16 19.89 -4.03
C GLU A 391 -2.30 19.06 -4.99
N GLN A 392 -1.18 19.62 -5.49
CA GLN A 392 -0.23 18.90 -6.35
C GLN A 392 0.27 17.60 -5.71
N ARG A 393 0.63 17.64 -4.42
CA ARG A 393 1.06 16.45 -3.67
C ARG A 393 -0.06 15.44 -3.52
N ASN A 394 -1.28 15.87 -3.28
CA ASN A 394 -2.43 14.98 -3.14
C ASN A 394 -2.77 14.28 -4.46
N THR A 395 -2.76 15.01 -5.57
CA THR A 395 -2.96 14.43 -6.91
C THR A 395 -1.87 13.41 -7.23
N LEU A 396 -0.61 13.73 -6.94
CA LEU A 396 0.49 12.80 -7.17
C LEU A 396 0.41 11.57 -6.26
N ARG A 397 0.05 11.73 -4.98
CA ARG A 397 -0.19 10.61 -4.06
C ARG A 397 -1.25 9.66 -4.59
N GLN A 398 -2.39 10.18 -5.06
CA GLN A 398 -3.44 9.33 -5.65
C GLN A 398 -2.95 8.49 -6.83
N GLN A 399 -1.96 8.96 -7.60
CA GLN A 399 -1.35 8.22 -8.70
C GLN A 399 -0.29 7.21 -8.22
N ILE A 400 0.52 7.58 -7.21
CA ILE A 400 1.64 6.77 -6.72
C ILE A 400 1.20 5.68 -5.78
N ASP A 401 0.26 5.94 -4.88
CA ASP A 401 -0.18 5.03 -3.83
C ASP A 401 -0.51 3.62 -4.35
N PRO A 402 -1.32 3.42 -5.41
CA PRO A 402 -1.59 2.08 -5.93
C PRO A 402 -0.32 1.40 -6.47
N ILE A 403 0.57 2.15 -7.12
CA ILE A 403 1.81 1.61 -7.68
C ILE A 403 2.75 1.21 -6.55
N LEU A 404 2.95 2.09 -5.55
CA LEU A 404 3.81 1.85 -4.41
C LEU A 404 3.31 0.65 -3.58
N ASN A 405 2.01 0.60 -3.29
CA ASN A 405 1.41 -0.51 -2.54
C ASN A 405 1.54 -1.84 -3.29
N ASN A 406 1.28 -1.86 -4.60
CA ASN A 406 1.44 -3.07 -5.41
C ASN A 406 2.92 -3.49 -5.47
N THR A 407 3.84 -2.53 -5.70
CA THR A 407 5.29 -2.77 -5.69
C THR A 407 5.72 -3.41 -4.39
N MET A 408 5.31 -2.85 -3.25
CA MET A 408 5.66 -3.38 -1.93
C MET A 408 5.08 -4.78 -1.72
N ALA A 409 3.85 -5.05 -2.19
CA ALA A 409 3.26 -6.38 -2.10
C ALA A 409 4.04 -7.41 -2.92
N GLN A 410 4.40 -7.08 -4.17
CA GLN A 410 5.20 -7.93 -5.05
C GLN A 410 6.56 -8.23 -4.43
N LEU A 411 7.28 -7.20 -3.96
CA LEU A 411 8.58 -7.37 -3.31
C LEU A 411 8.50 -8.22 -2.03
N ASN A 412 7.48 -7.97 -1.19
CA ASN A 412 7.26 -8.77 0.02
C ASN A 412 6.86 -10.21 -0.26
N ASN A 413 6.40 -10.53 -1.48
CA ASN A 413 6.18 -11.89 -1.98
C ASN A 413 7.43 -12.47 -2.67
N GLY A 414 8.52 -11.71 -2.74
CA GLY A 414 9.75 -12.10 -3.44
C GLY A 414 9.66 -11.96 -4.95
N GLU A 415 8.66 -11.27 -5.49
CA GLU A 415 8.42 -11.10 -6.93
C GLU A 415 9.16 -9.88 -7.51
N VAL A 416 9.27 -9.84 -8.84
CA VAL A 416 9.76 -8.65 -9.57
C VAL A 416 8.58 -7.73 -9.82
N PRO A 417 8.62 -6.45 -9.38
CA PRO A 417 7.51 -5.54 -9.58
C PRO A 417 7.24 -5.21 -11.05
N ASP A 418 5.96 -5.12 -11.43
CA ASP A 418 5.58 -4.76 -12.80
C ASP A 418 5.86 -3.28 -13.11
N ALA A 419 5.76 -2.44 -12.09
CA ALA A 419 6.06 -1.01 -12.14
C ALA A 419 6.65 -0.57 -10.81
N MET A 420 7.38 0.54 -10.79
CA MET A 420 7.97 1.09 -9.58
C MET A 420 7.93 2.62 -9.62
N PRO A 421 7.38 3.29 -8.59
CA PRO A 421 7.40 4.74 -8.52
C PRO A 421 8.85 5.23 -8.32
N ASP A 422 9.14 6.43 -8.81
CA ASP A 422 10.46 7.00 -8.58
C ASP A 422 10.59 7.67 -7.21
N LYS A 423 11.83 7.67 -6.68
CA LYS A 423 12.13 8.20 -5.35
C LYS A 423 11.78 9.68 -5.22
N ALA A 424 12.01 10.48 -6.27
CA ALA A 424 11.74 11.92 -6.21
C ALA A 424 10.23 12.19 -6.11
N SER A 425 9.43 11.45 -6.86
CA SER A 425 7.98 11.53 -6.81
C SER A 425 7.43 11.05 -5.47
N ILE A 426 7.97 9.99 -4.86
CA ILE A 426 7.61 9.57 -3.48
C ILE A 426 7.94 10.69 -2.48
N LEU A 427 9.16 11.24 -2.55
CA LEU A 427 9.59 12.32 -1.64
C LEU A 427 8.73 13.56 -1.79
N PHE A 428 8.41 13.96 -3.02
CA PHE A 428 7.55 15.12 -3.26
C PHE A 428 6.13 14.87 -2.75
N ALA A 429 5.54 13.72 -3.10
CA ALA A 429 4.18 13.33 -2.75
C ALA A 429 3.98 13.24 -1.23
N TYR A 430 4.91 12.61 -0.50
CA TYR A 430 4.78 12.34 0.93
C TYR A 430 5.48 13.36 1.84
N GLY A 431 6.29 14.27 1.28
CA GLY A 431 7.09 15.20 2.07
C GLY A 431 8.07 14.43 2.98
N GLU A 432 8.13 14.82 4.26
CA GLU A 432 9.04 14.21 5.25
C GLU A 432 8.83 12.70 5.42
N GLN A 433 7.58 12.23 5.30
CA GLN A 433 7.27 10.79 5.39
C GLN A 433 7.80 9.99 4.19
N GLY A 434 8.12 10.66 3.07
CA GLY A 434 8.62 10.03 1.86
C GLY A 434 10.00 9.39 2.05
N GLU A 435 10.83 9.91 2.95
CA GLU A 435 12.15 9.34 3.21
C GLU A 435 12.05 7.92 3.77
N ASN A 436 11.14 7.71 4.73
CA ASN A 436 10.90 6.39 5.30
C ASN A 436 10.31 5.43 4.27
N ALA A 437 9.39 5.90 3.42
CA ALA A 437 8.81 5.09 2.34
C ALA A 437 9.88 4.65 1.33
N VAL A 438 10.79 5.55 0.94
CA VAL A 438 11.91 5.23 0.04
C VAL A 438 12.86 4.21 0.69
N LYS A 439 13.18 4.36 1.97
CA LYS A 439 14.02 3.39 2.70
C LYS A 439 13.38 1.99 2.75
N GLN A 440 12.08 1.92 3.05
CA GLN A 440 11.36 0.65 3.07
C GLN A 440 11.34 -0.02 1.70
N LEU A 441 11.15 0.77 0.62
CA LEU A 441 11.18 0.28 -0.74
C LEU A 441 12.57 -0.28 -1.10
N ASP A 442 13.65 0.43 -0.80
CA ASP A 442 15.02 -0.03 -1.05
C ASP A 442 15.32 -1.35 -0.33
N ILE A 443 14.95 -1.45 0.95
CA ILE A 443 15.14 -2.68 1.74
C ILE A 443 14.31 -3.84 1.18
N ALA A 444 13.06 -3.60 0.76
CA ALA A 444 12.22 -4.62 0.16
C ALA A 444 12.78 -5.15 -1.18
N ILE A 445 13.39 -4.27 -1.98
CA ILE A 445 14.08 -4.64 -3.23
C ILE A 445 15.27 -5.58 -2.94
N ASP A 446 16.12 -5.23 -1.98
CA ASP A 446 17.30 -6.04 -1.62
C ASP A 446 16.89 -7.41 -1.09
N ASN A 447 15.82 -7.47 -0.30
CA ASN A 447 15.25 -8.72 0.18
C ASN A 447 14.70 -9.60 -0.94
N ALA A 448 13.91 -9.03 -1.85
CA ALA A 448 13.37 -9.78 -2.98
C ALA A 448 14.50 -10.34 -3.86
N ARG A 449 15.55 -9.55 -4.10
CA ARG A 449 16.76 -10.01 -4.81
C ARG A 449 17.44 -11.16 -4.08
N THR A 450 17.63 -11.04 -2.77
CA THR A 450 18.24 -12.09 -1.94
C THR A 450 17.41 -13.37 -1.99
N PHE A 451 16.09 -13.28 -1.82
CA PHE A 451 15.18 -14.41 -1.94
C PHE A 451 15.30 -15.09 -3.30
N GLN A 452 15.26 -14.31 -4.39
CA GLN A 452 15.35 -14.85 -5.76
C GLN A 452 16.65 -15.63 -6.00
N ALA A 453 17.76 -15.19 -5.39
CA ALA A 453 19.06 -15.85 -5.50
C ALA A 453 19.15 -17.18 -4.72
N ILE A 454 18.36 -17.36 -3.65
CA ILE A 454 18.49 -18.51 -2.74
C ILE A 454 17.27 -19.45 -2.76
N GLN A 455 16.14 -19.07 -3.33
CA GLN A 455 14.89 -19.85 -3.24
C GLN A 455 14.99 -21.29 -3.79
N TYR A 456 15.96 -21.57 -4.66
CA TYR A 456 16.16 -22.89 -5.28
C TYR A 456 17.42 -23.63 -4.81
N VAL A 457 18.24 -23.03 -3.94
CA VAL A 457 19.42 -23.72 -3.39
C VAL A 457 19.05 -24.62 -2.21
N SER A 458 19.98 -25.41 -1.69
CA SER A 458 19.69 -26.32 -0.58
C SER A 458 19.28 -25.58 0.70
N PRO A 459 18.48 -26.16 1.61
CA PRO A 459 18.11 -25.52 2.87
C PRO A 459 19.31 -25.06 3.71
N ASP A 460 20.40 -25.82 3.71
CA ASP A 460 21.64 -25.47 4.42
C ASP A 460 22.31 -24.24 3.79
N GLN A 461 22.35 -24.17 2.46
CA GLN A 461 22.88 -23.02 1.75
C GLN A 461 21.99 -21.79 1.95
N GLN A 462 20.67 -21.95 1.94
CA GLN A 462 19.73 -20.87 2.25
C GLN A 462 19.95 -20.31 3.66
N GLN A 463 20.12 -21.17 4.67
CA GLN A 463 20.42 -20.72 6.03
C GLN A 463 21.77 -19.98 6.12
N ALA A 464 22.78 -20.46 5.40
CA ALA A 464 24.08 -19.81 5.33
C ALA A 464 23.99 -18.42 4.68
N GLU A 465 23.23 -18.26 3.59
CA GLU A 465 23.03 -16.96 2.94
C GLU A 465 22.16 -16.02 3.80
N LEU A 466 21.10 -16.53 4.44
CA LEU A 466 20.29 -15.75 5.39
C LEU A 466 21.14 -15.22 6.54
N ALA A 467 22.05 -16.02 7.09
CA ALA A 467 22.93 -15.59 8.17
C ALA A 467 23.82 -14.39 7.78
N LYS A 468 24.21 -14.27 6.50
CA LYS A 468 25.04 -13.15 6.01
C LYS A 468 24.28 -11.83 5.94
N VAL A 469 22.97 -11.87 5.67
CA VAL A 469 22.12 -10.67 5.52
C VAL A 469 21.42 -10.27 6.82
N ARG A 470 21.70 -10.96 7.93
CA ARG A 470 21.12 -10.66 9.24
C ARG A 470 21.59 -9.28 9.74
N PRO A 471 20.68 -8.37 10.09
CA PRO A 471 21.05 -7.02 10.52
C PRO A 471 21.71 -7.00 11.91
N GLN A 472 22.62 -6.05 12.11
CA GLN A 472 23.37 -5.82 13.34
C GLN A 472 22.82 -4.63 14.11
N ALA A 473 22.88 -4.62 15.45
CA ALA A 473 22.26 -3.59 16.28
C ALA A 473 22.73 -2.15 16.02
N ASN A 474 23.93 -1.99 15.45
CA ASN A 474 24.51 -0.70 15.06
C ASN A 474 24.25 -0.31 13.59
N ASP A 475 23.49 -1.11 12.84
CA ASP A 475 23.15 -0.80 11.47
C ASP A 475 22.21 0.42 11.38
N PRO A 476 22.43 1.32 10.40
CA PRO A 476 21.42 2.31 10.04
C PRO A 476 20.10 1.62 9.70
N ASP A 477 19.00 2.20 10.20
CA ASP A 477 17.64 1.70 10.00
C ASP A 477 17.42 0.24 10.48
N TYR A 478 18.14 -0.19 11.52
CA TYR A 478 18.11 -1.55 12.09
C TYR A 478 16.70 -2.13 12.22
N ALA A 479 15.74 -1.38 12.76
CA ALA A 479 14.37 -1.84 12.95
C ALA A 479 13.68 -2.23 11.63
N LEU A 480 13.85 -1.43 10.57
CA LEU A 480 13.29 -1.71 9.24
C LEU A 480 13.97 -2.93 8.63
N LYS A 481 15.30 -3.03 8.75
CA LYS A 481 16.06 -4.19 8.25
C LYS A 481 15.70 -5.48 8.99
N LEU A 482 15.42 -5.40 10.29
CA LEU A 482 15.03 -6.56 11.10
C LEU A 482 13.63 -7.09 10.72
N ASP A 483 12.66 -6.20 10.53
CA ASP A 483 11.34 -6.56 10.01
C ASP A 483 11.46 -7.21 8.61
N ALA A 484 12.24 -6.58 7.74
CA ALA A 484 12.52 -7.10 6.41
C ALA A 484 13.18 -8.49 6.47
N TYR A 485 14.20 -8.68 7.31
CA TYR A 485 14.84 -9.99 7.51
C TYR A 485 13.82 -11.06 7.96
N GLY A 486 12.89 -10.71 8.85
CA GLY A 486 11.78 -11.57 9.24
C GLY A 486 10.91 -12.01 8.05
N LYS A 487 10.53 -11.05 7.18
CA LYS A 487 9.78 -11.33 5.95
C LYS A 487 10.55 -12.23 4.98
N LEU A 488 11.84 -11.96 4.77
CA LEU A 488 12.70 -12.79 3.94
C LEU A 488 12.79 -14.24 4.47
N SER A 489 13.00 -14.41 5.79
CA SER A 489 13.01 -15.73 6.42
C SER A 489 11.68 -16.47 6.25
N ALA A 490 10.55 -15.77 6.39
CA ALA A 490 9.23 -16.36 6.18
C ALA A 490 9.00 -16.79 4.71
N LEU A 491 9.48 -15.99 3.74
CA LEU A 491 9.43 -16.35 2.33
C LEU A 491 10.23 -17.61 2.02
N VAL A 492 11.46 -17.72 2.57
CA VAL A 492 12.30 -18.91 2.41
C VAL A 492 11.62 -20.14 2.99
N GLN A 493 11.05 -20.04 4.20
CA GLN A 493 10.31 -21.14 4.81
C GLN A 493 9.09 -21.56 3.99
N LYS A 494 8.34 -20.58 3.47
CA LYS A 494 7.19 -20.84 2.58
C LYS A 494 7.64 -21.55 1.31
N SER A 495 8.73 -21.10 0.68
CA SER A 495 9.33 -21.77 -0.49
C SER A 495 9.70 -23.22 -0.17
N ASN A 496 10.39 -23.47 0.94
CA ASN A 496 10.80 -24.81 1.35
C ASN A 496 9.61 -25.74 1.60
N SER A 497 8.55 -25.25 2.27
CA SER A 497 7.35 -26.05 2.47
C SER A 497 6.64 -26.40 1.16
N PHE A 498 6.66 -25.49 0.17
CA PHE A 498 6.09 -25.72 -1.15
C PHE A 498 6.91 -26.76 -1.93
N VAL A 499 8.24 -26.61 -1.94
CA VAL A 499 9.16 -27.58 -2.57
C VAL A 499 9.01 -28.95 -1.93
N GLN A 500 8.93 -29.03 -0.60
CA GLN A 500 8.71 -30.30 0.11
C GLN A 500 7.38 -30.93 -0.26
N ALA A 501 6.27 -30.17 -0.25
CA ALA A 501 4.97 -30.69 -0.66
C ALA A 501 4.98 -31.19 -2.12
N GLN A 502 5.73 -30.53 -3.01
CA GLN A 502 5.92 -30.99 -4.38
C GLN A 502 6.71 -32.30 -4.44
N ARG A 503 7.75 -32.46 -3.62
CA ARG A 503 8.51 -33.72 -3.49
C ARG A 503 7.63 -34.84 -2.97
N ASP A 504 6.87 -34.59 -1.92
CA ASP A 504 5.95 -35.57 -1.32
C ASP A 504 4.90 -36.05 -2.35
N SER A 505 4.34 -35.11 -3.12
CA SER A 505 3.39 -35.43 -4.18
C SER A 505 4.02 -36.25 -5.31
N ARG A 506 5.28 -35.97 -5.69
CA ARG A 506 6.01 -36.78 -6.67
C ARG A 506 6.26 -38.20 -6.14
N ARG A 507 6.76 -38.35 -4.91
CA ARG A 507 6.96 -39.65 -4.26
C ARG A 507 5.67 -40.47 -4.26
N PHE A 508 4.54 -39.83 -3.96
CA PHE A 508 3.23 -40.48 -4.04
C PHE A 508 2.86 -40.92 -5.47
N ASN A 509 3.05 -40.05 -6.46
CA ASN A 509 2.75 -40.37 -7.87
C ASN A 509 3.67 -41.46 -8.44
N ASP A 510 4.94 -41.49 -8.04
CA ASP A 510 5.88 -42.54 -8.43
C ASP A 510 5.44 -43.88 -7.84
N ALA A 511 5.07 -43.91 -6.56
CA ALA A 511 4.50 -45.10 -5.92
C ALA A 511 3.20 -45.56 -6.60
N LEU A 512 2.34 -44.62 -6.97
CA LEU A 512 1.13 -44.90 -7.76
C LEU A 512 1.47 -45.53 -9.11
N SER A 513 2.50 -45.06 -9.80
CA SER A 513 2.92 -45.61 -11.10
C SER A 513 3.63 -46.96 -10.98
N MET A 514 4.41 -47.17 -9.93
CA MET A 514 5.29 -48.34 -9.78
C MET A 514 4.67 -49.47 -8.95
N GLY A 515 3.59 -49.21 -8.20
CA GLY A 515 2.97 -50.16 -7.29
C GLY A 515 3.76 -50.38 -6.00
N GLU A 516 4.43 -49.34 -5.51
CA GLU A 516 5.19 -49.38 -4.25
C GLU A 516 4.25 -49.02 -3.06
N LYS A 517 4.08 -49.94 -2.10
CA LYS A 517 3.28 -49.66 -0.90
C LYS A 517 3.97 -48.63 -0.01
N LEU A 518 3.27 -47.55 0.28
CA LEU A 518 3.69 -46.46 1.17
C LEU A 518 3.23 -46.73 2.60
N ASP A 519 3.90 -46.11 3.58
CA ASP A 519 3.46 -46.20 4.97
C ASP A 519 2.10 -45.49 5.15
N PRO A 520 1.04 -46.21 5.55
CA PRO A 520 -0.28 -45.62 5.80
C PRO A 520 -0.32 -44.61 6.95
N ASN A 521 0.71 -44.53 7.79
CA ASN A 521 0.80 -43.56 8.87
C ASN A 521 1.59 -42.29 8.49
N ASP A 522 2.19 -42.24 7.30
CA ASP A 522 2.90 -41.05 6.81
C ASP A 522 1.87 -39.96 6.40
N LYS A 523 1.80 -38.91 7.21
CA LYS A 523 0.88 -37.78 7.00
C LYS A 523 1.11 -37.07 5.66
N ALA A 524 2.35 -37.03 5.16
CA ALA A 524 2.66 -36.40 3.88
C ALA A 524 2.13 -37.23 2.71
N MET A 525 2.24 -38.56 2.81
CA MET A 525 1.67 -39.48 1.82
C MET A 525 0.14 -39.47 1.87
N GLN A 526 -0.46 -39.43 3.07
CA GLN A 526 -1.91 -39.28 3.23
C GLN A 526 -2.42 -37.98 2.59
N LYS A 527 -1.73 -36.86 2.83
CA LYS A 527 -2.08 -35.57 2.22
C LYS A 527 -1.96 -35.61 0.70
N SER A 528 -0.95 -36.29 0.17
CA SER A 528 -0.76 -36.47 -1.28
C SER A 528 -1.85 -37.34 -1.88
N ALA A 529 -2.24 -38.43 -1.20
CA ALA A 529 -3.36 -39.28 -1.57
C ALA A 529 -4.69 -38.52 -1.64
N ASP A 530 -4.94 -37.64 -0.67
CA ASP A 530 -6.14 -36.80 -0.59
C ASP A 530 -6.18 -35.72 -1.68
N ALA A 531 -5.02 -35.27 -2.15
CA ALA A 531 -4.89 -34.24 -3.17
C ALA A 531 -5.11 -34.75 -4.61
N THR A 532 -5.17 -36.07 -4.82
CA THR A 532 -5.39 -36.67 -6.15
C THR A 532 -6.77 -36.33 -6.71
N VAL A 533 -6.89 -36.26 -8.04
CA VAL A 533 -8.17 -36.06 -8.74
C VAL A 533 -9.16 -37.16 -8.38
N THR A 534 -8.69 -38.41 -8.32
CA THR A 534 -9.46 -39.59 -7.91
C THR A 534 -10.10 -39.39 -6.54
N ALA A 535 -9.32 -38.92 -5.56
CA ALA A 535 -9.81 -38.66 -4.23
C ALA A 535 -10.83 -37.51 -4.26
N GLN A 536 -10.49 -36.34 -4.82
CA GLN A 536 -11.39 -35.16 -4.83
C GLN A 536 -12.76 -35.42 -5.49
N ASN A 537 -12.79 -36.25 -6.53
CA ASN A 537 -14.00 -36.62 -7.24
C ASN A 537 -14.76 -37.78 -6.60
N PHE A 538 -14.23 -38.41 -5.54
CA PHE A 538 -14.85 -39.57 -4.91
C PHE A 538 -16.23 -39.25 -4.35
N ARG A 539 -17.20 -40.10 -4.71
CA ARG A 539 -18.57 -40.05 -4.21
C ARG A 539 -19.03 -41.45 -3.86
N ILE A 540 -19.34 -41.69 -2.58
CA ILE A 540 -19.73 -43.03 -2.10
C ILE A 540 -20.98 -43.59 -2.79
N ASN A 541 -21.89 -42.72 -3.25
CA ASN A 541 -23.13 -43.06 -3.94
C ASN A 541 -22.99 -43.15 -5.48
N ASP A 542 -21.79 -42.94 -6.02
CA ASP A 542 -21.48 -43.08 -7.44
C ASP A 542 -20.39 -44.14 -7.64
N ALA A 543 -20.82 -45.33 -8.04
CA ALA A 543 -19.95 -46.47 -8.27
C ALA A 543 -18.86 -46.23 -9.32
N THR A 544 -19.05 -45.28 -10.25
CA THR A 544 -18.04 -44.96 -11.28
C THR A 544 -16.79 -44.31 -10.69
N THR A 545 -16.89 -43.72 -9.49
CA THR A 545 -15.77 -43.08 -8.79
C THR A 545 -14.95 -44.05 -7.93
N HIS A 546 -15.43 -45.29 -7.75
CA HIS A 546 -14.84 -46.25 -6.83
C HIS A 546 -13.59 -46.94 -7.39
N ASP A 547 -13.58 -47.25 -8.68
CA ASP A 547 -12.51 -48.03 -9.31
C ASP A 547 -11.16 -47.32 -9.21
N GLY A 548 -11.14 -46.00 -9.41
CA GLY A 548 -9.93 -45.20 -9.25
C GLY A 548 -9.38 -45.26 -7.82
N VAL A 549 -10.25 -45.22 -6.80
CA VAL A 549 -9.82 -45.33 -5.39
C VAL A 549 -9.27 -46.73 -5.11
N VAL A 550 -9.94 -47.78 -5.59
CA VAL A 550 -9.47 -49.16 -5.42
C VAL A 550 -8.10 -49.35 -6.07
N GLN A 551 -7.89 -48.81 -7.29
CA GLN A 551 -6.60 -48.87 -7.97
C GLN A 551 -5.51 -48.08 -7.22
N GLN A 552 -5.82 -46.89 -6.71
CA GLN A 552 -4.89 -46.11 -5.90
C GLN A 552 -4.47 -46.86 -4.63
N VAL A 553 -5.42 -47.50 -3.94
CA VAL A 553 -5.14 -48.32 -2.76
C VAL A 553 -4.34 -49.57 -3.13
N ALA A 554 -4.62 -50.20 -4.28
CA ALA A 554 -3.85 -51.33 -4.77
C ALA A 554 -2.38 -50.99 -4.97
N GLN A 555 -2.11 -49.81 -5.53
CA GLN A 555 -0.76 -49.38 -5.89
C GLN A 555 0.00 -48.79 -4.70
N THR A 556 -0.66 -47.99 -3.86
CA THR A 556 0.01 -47.22 -2.79
C THR A 556 -0.24 -47.73 -1.38
N GLY A 557 -1.29 -48.53 -1.16
CA GLY A 557 -1.74 -48.93 0.18
C GLY A 557 -2.47 -47.82 0.97
N ILE A 558 -2.60 -46.61 0.43
CA ILE A 558 -3.18 -45.45 1.13
C ILE A 558 -4.64 -45.26 0.74
N ILE A 559 -5.55 -45.39 1.71
CA ILE A 559 -6.96 -45.01 1.52
C ILE A 559 -7.09 -43.49 1.71
N PRO A 560 -7.65 -42.74 0.73
CA PRO A 560 -7.94 -41.33 0.94
C PRO A 560 -8.85 -41.10 2.15
N SER A 561 -8.56 -40.08 2.95
CA SER A 561 -9.25 -39.74 4.20
C SER A 561 -10.75 -39.59 3.96
N GLN A 562 -11.16 -38.96 2.86
CA GLN A 562 -12.57 -38.77 2.52
C GLN A 562 -13.33 -40.07 2.28
N VAL A 563 -12.66 -41.13 1.80
CA VAL A 563 -13.27 -42.45 1.61
C VAL A 563 -13.59 -43.06 2.97
N THR A 564 -12.62 -43.05 3.89
CA THR A 564 -12.81 -43.55 5.25
C THR A 564 -13.90 -42.77 6.01
N THR A 565 -13.95 -41.45 5.84
CA THR A 565 -14.97 -40.57 6.43
C THR A 565 -16.37 -40.87 5.87
N GLN A 566 -16.51 -40.98 4.55
CA GLN A 566 -17.81 -41.28 3.93
C GLN A 566 -18.31 -42.67 4.32
N LEU A 567 -17.46 -43.70 4.26
CA LEU A 567 -17.77 -45.05 4.75
C LEU A 567 -18.18 -44.99 6.23
N SER A 568 -17.46 -44.26 7.07
CA SER A 568 -17.84 -44.14 8.48
C SER A 568 -19.21 -43.49 8.70
N ALA A 569 -19.56 -42.49 7.88
CA ALA A 569 -20.85 -41.80 7.95
C ALA A 569 -22.00 -42.70 7.48
N ILE A 570 -21.83 -43.38 6.34
CA ILE A 570 -22.91 -44.20 5.76
C ILE A 570 -23.14 -45.50 6.53
N ALA A 571 -22.13 -46.07 7.21
CA ALA A 571 -22.32 -47.22 8.11
C ALA A 571 -23.30 -46.94 9.25
N ARG A 572 -23.55 -45.66 9.57
CA ARG A 572 -24.50 -45.22 10.61
C ARG A 572 -25.81 -44.70 10.02
N ALA A 573 -25.89 -44.54 8.70
CA ALA A 573 -27.05 -44.00 8.02
C ALA A 573 -28.12 -45.08 7.79
N ARG A 574 -29.39 -44.66 7.68
CA ARG A 574 -30.54 -45.55 7.40
C ARG A 574 -30.90 -45.60 5.91
N SER A 575 -29.92 -45.50 5.02
CA SER A 575 -30.14 -45.53 3.56
C SER A 575 -29.62 -46.83 2.96
N PRO A 576 -30.49 -47.82 2.69
CA PRO A 576 -30.05 -49.15 2.27
C PRO A 576 -29.23 -49.17 0.99
N ASP A 577 -29.61 -48.38 -0.02
CA ASP A 577 -28.91 -48.34 -1.31
C ASP A 577 -27.49 -47.77 -1.20
N VAL A 578 -27.32 -46.69 -0.42
CA VAL A 578 -26.00 -46.07 -0.20
C VAL A 578 -25.12 -46.98 0.65
N VAL A 579 -25.70 -47.66 1.65
CA VAL A 579 -24.97 -48.65 2.46
C VAL A 579 -24.52 -49.83 1.61
N ARG A 580 -25.35 -50.34 0.71
CA ARG A 580 -24.97 -51.40 -0.23
C ARG A 580 -23.80 -50.99 -1.11
N GLN A 581 -23.83 -49.76 -1.66
CA GLN A 581 -22.70 -49.24 -2.44
C GLN A 581 -21.42 -49.14 -1.60
N GLY A 582 -21.55 -48.67 -0.36
CA GLY A 582 -20.45 -48.66 0.60
C GLY A 582 -19.89 -50.04 0.93
N ALA A 583 -20.75 -51.04 1.11
CA ALA A 583 -20.37 -52.42 1.35
C ALA A 583 -19.62 -53.02 0.15
N ALA A 584 -20.06 -52.70 -1.07
CA ALA A 584 -19.38 -53.13 -2.30
C ALA A 584 -18.01 -52.47 -2.47
N LEU A 585 -17.87 -51.18 -2.14
CA LEU A 585 -16.56 -50.51 -2.13
C LEU A 585 -15.66 -51.10 -1.04
N PHE A 586 -16.16 -51.25 0.19
CA PHE A 586 -15.40 -51.78 1.31
C PHE A 586 -14.89 -53.19 1.02
N ASP A 587 -15.71 -54.09 0.49
CA ASP A 587 -15.28 -55.45 0.13
C ASP A 587 -14.19 -55.43 -0.96
N ARG A 588 -14.27 -54.52 -1.94
CA ARG A 588 -13.21 -54.36 -2.94
C ARG A 588 -11.90 -53.84 -2.34
N LEU A 589 -11.96 -52.81 -1.50
CA LEU A 589 -10.79 -52.30 -0.78
C LEU A 589 -10.17 -53.37 0.11
N TYR A 590 -11.02 -54.11 0.82
CA TYR A 590 -10.64 -55.21 1.69
C TYR A 590 -9.93 -56.33 0.93
N ASN A 591 -10.46 -56.76 -0.23
CA ASN A 591 -9.85 -57.81 -1.04
C ASN A 591 -8.56 -57.34 -1.75
N THR A 592 -8.44 -56.03 -2.00
CA THR A 592 -7.29 -55.43 -2.69
C THR A 592 -6.09 -55.25 -1.76
N ASP A 593 -6.31 -54.61 -0.61
CA ASP A 593 -5.29 -54.50 0.44
C ASP A 593 -5.96 -54.56 1.83
N PRO A 594 -6.09 -55.76 2.43
CA PRO A 594 -6.75 -55.93 3.72
C PRO A 594 -6.12 -55.11 4.85
N ALA A 595 -4.83 -54.80 4.74
CA ALA A 595 -4.10 -54.03 5.74
C ALA A 595 -4.59 -52.58 5.82
N SER A 596 -4.83 -51.94 4.68
CA SER A 596 -5.27 -50.55 4.55
C SER A 596 -6.58 -50.23 5.29
N VAL A 597 -7.52 -51.19 5.36
CA VAL A 597 -8.85 -50.99 5.97
C VAL A 597 -8.90 -51.22 7.48
N GLY A 598 -7.85 -51.75 8.10
CA GLY A 598 -7.98 -52.14 9.51
C GLY A 598 -7.76 -51.00 10.51
N SER A 599 -7.60 -49.76 10.07
CA SER A 599 -7.81 -48.58 10.92
C SER A 599 -9.30 -48.32 11.18
N MET A 600 -10.20 -48.93 10.40
CA MET A 600 -11.65 -48.79 10.57
C MET A 600 -12.17 -49.62 11.77
N PRO A 601 -13.24 -49.17 12.48
CA PRO A 601 -13.82 -49.91 13.61
C PRO A 601 -14.25 -51.34 13.22
N LYS A 602 -14.05 -52.31 14.13
CA LYS A 602 -14.30 -53.73 13.84
C LYS A 602 -15.77 -54.01 13.53
N GLU A 603 -16.67 -53.36 14.25
CA GLU A 603 -18.11 -53.44 14.07
C GLU A 603 -18.53 -52.94 12.69
N MET A 604 -17.84 -51.92 12.18
CA MET A 604 -18.08 -51.36 10.85
C MET A 604 -17.55 -52.27 9.73
N GLN A 605 -16.36 -52.84 9.92
CA GLN A 605 -15.84 -53.85 8.98
C GLN A 605 -16.78 -55.06 8.93
N GLY A 606 -17.21 -55.56 10.09
CA GLY A 606 -18.17 -56.66 10.20
C GLY A 606 -19.51 -56.32 9.56
N PHE A 607 -20.03 -55.12 9.80
CA PHE A 607 -21.26 -54.63 9.19
C PHE A 607 -21.19 -54.66 7.66
N TYR A 608 -20.16 -54.05 7.07
CA TYR A 608 -20.03 -54.01 5.61
C TYR A 608 -19.85 -55.38 4.96
N LEU A 609 -19.01 -56.22 5.55
CA LEU A 609 -18.81 -57.58 5.04
C LEU A 609 -20.08 -58.43 5.15
N THR A 610 -20.86 -58.28 6.24
CA THR A 610 -22.15 -58.95 6.41
C THR A 610 -23.19 -58.43 5.41
N VAL A 611 -23.31 -57.11 5.21
CA VAL A 611 -24.19 -56.53 4.19
C VAL A 611 -23.85 -57.09 2.81
N LYS A 612 -22.56 -57.12 2.45
CA LYS A 612 -22.09 -57.63 1.16
C LYS A 612 -22.47 -59.09 0.97
N GLN A 613 -22.20 -59.94 1.97
CA GLN A 613 -22.52 -61.36 1.90
C GLN A 613 -24.02 -61.65 1.81
N LEU A 614 -24.84 -60.98 2.61
CA LEU A 614 -26.30 -61.14 2.57
C LEU A 614 -26.84 -60.72 1.18
N THR A 615 -26.33 -59.60 0.65
CA THR A 615 -26.70 -59.13 -0.69
C THR A 615 -26.26 -60.11 -1.78
N ASP A 616 -25.04 -60.65 -1.72
CA ASP A 616 -24.53 -61.65 -2.67
C ASP A 616 -25.30 -62.97 -2.61
N SER A 617 -25.90 -63.27 -1.47
CA SER A 617 -26.78 -64.44 -1.26
C SER A 617 -28.20 -64.22 -1.82
N GLY A 618 -28.46 -63.08 -2.48
CA GLY A 618 -29.74 -62.75 -3.10
C GLY A 618 -30.75 -62.03 -2.19
N MET A 619 -30.34 -61.59 -0.99
CA MET A 619 -31.21 -60.82 -0.09
C MET A 619 -31.42 -59.38 -0.62
N ALA A 620 -32.63 -58.85 -0.44
CA ALA A 620 -32.93 -57.45 -0.77
C ALA A 620 -32.08 -56.48 0.07
N SER A 621 -31.75 -55.32 -0.50
CA SER A 621 -30.74 -54.40 0.08
C SER A 621 -31.18 -53.82 1.43
N ASP A 622 -32.47 -53.52 1.59
CA ASP A 622 -33.09 -53.07 2.83
C ASP A 622 -33.05 -54.13 3.92
N ALA A 623 -33.45 -55.36 3.61
CA ALA A 623 -33.40 -56.50 4.52
C ALA A 623 -31.97 -56.86 4.92
N ALA A 624 -31.03 -56.85 3.98
CA ALA A 624 -29.62 -57.13 4.21
C ALA A 624 -28.98 -56.10 5.15
N VAL A 625 -29.29 -54.81 4.96
CA VAL A 625 -28.79 -53.73 5.81
C VAL A 625 -29.39 -53.78 7.21
N GLU A 626 -30.70 -53.98 7.33
CA GLU A 626 -31.38 -54.11 8.63
C GLU A 626 -30.87 -55.33 9.41
N GLN A 627 -30.76 -56.48 8.75
CA GLN A 627 -30.24 -57.70 9.36
C GLN A 627 -28.78 -57.50 9.79
N ALA A 628 -27.92 -56.96 8.92
CA ALA A 628 -26.53 -56.68 9.29
C ALA A 628 -26.42 -55.70 10.48
N GLN A 629 -27.28 -54.67 10.54
CA GLN A 629 -27.32 -53.73 11.65
C GLN A 629 -27.69 -54.42 12.97
N ASN A 630 -28.68 -55.31 12.94
CA ASN A 630 -29.10 -56.07 14.12
C ASN A 630 -28.07 -57.10 14.57
N LEU A 631 -27.38 -57.72 13.61
CA LEU A 631 -26.34 -58.70 13.87
C LEU A 631 -25.04 -58.06 14.39
N THR A 632 -24.74 -56.80 14.06
CA THR A 632 -23.45 -56.17 14.40
C THR A 632 -23.57 -55.08 15.47
N TYR A 633 -24.54 -54.17 15.35
CA TYR A 633 -24.68 -53.01 16.24
C TYR A 633 -25.77 -53.19 17.31
N ASN A 634 -26.91 -53.83 16.98
CA ASN A 634 -28.06 -53.93 17.89
C ASN A 634 -28.25 -55.35 18.47
N GLN A 635 -27.17 -56.00 18.87
CA GLN A 635 -27.24 -57.37 19.38
C GLN A 635 -28.02 -57.47 20.70
N THR A 636 -29.09 -58.26 20.70
CA THR A 636 -29.86 -58.58 21.91
C THR A 636 -29.09 -59.53 22.83
N ASP A 637 -29.41 -59.55 24.12
CA ASP A 637 -28.79 -60.48 25.07
C ASP A 637 -29.08 -61.94 24.73
N ALA A 638 -30.25 -62.21 24.15
CA ALA A 638 -30.62 -63.52 23.64
C ALA A 638 -29.69 -63.96 22.48
N LEU A 639 -29.41 -63.07 21.52
CA LEU A 639 -28.48 -63.36 20.42
C LEU A 639 -27.06 -63.60 20.96
N LYS A 640 -26.59 -62.80 21.92
CA LYS A 640 -25.26 -63.01 22.53
C LYS A 640 -25.14 -64.37 23.23
N GLN A 641 -26.19 -64.79 23.95
CA GLN A 641 -26.25 -66.11 24.59
C GLN A 641 -26.30 -67.24 23.55
N GLN A 642 -27.05 -67.06 22.46
CA GLN A 642 -27.10 -68.02 21.35
C GLN A 642 -25.71 -68.19 20.71
N LEU A 643 -25.04 -67.09 20.35
CA LEU A 643 -23.70 -67.14 19.74
C LEU A 643 -22.68 -67.81 20.67
N ALA A 644 -22.75 -67.55 21.98
CA ALA A 644 -21.90 -68.22 22.96
C ALA A 644 -22.17 -69.74 23.05
N SER A 645 -23.42 -70.17 22.89
CA SER A 645 -23.79 -71.60 22.82
C SER A 645 -23.26 -72.26 21.54
N GLU A 646 -23.40 -71.60 20.39
CA GLU A 646 -22.91 -72.08 19.09
C GLU A 646 -21.39 -72.32 19.08
N GLN A 647 -20.62 -71.48 19.79
CA GLN A 647 -19.16 -71.65 19.92
C GLN A 647 -18.75 -72.98 20.58
N GLY A 648 -19.65 -73.61 21.34
CA GLY A 648 -19.42 -74.93 21.96
C GLY A 648 -19.59 -76.12 21.02
N THR A 649 -20.28 -75.93 19.89
CA THR A 649 -20.68 -77.00 18.95
C THR A 649 -19.49 -77.62 18.21
N LYS A 650 -19.67 -78.84 17.69
CA LYS A 650 -18.61 -79.53 16.94
C LYS A 650 -18.41 -78.90 15.57
N GLU A 651 -19.50 -78.43 14.97
CA GLU A 651 -19.60 -77.77 13.68
C GLU A 651 -18.77 -76.48 13.69
N TYR A 652 -19.00 -75.61 14.68
CA TYR A 652 -18.23 -74.38 14.87
C TYR A 652 -16.73 -74.65 15.05
N LYS A 653 -16.36 -75.62 15.88
CA LYS A 653 -14.96 -75.98 16.12
C LYS A 653 -14.27 -76.45 14.83
N LYS A 654 -14.96 -77.23 13.99
CA LYS A 654 -14.46 -77.68 12.68
C LYS A 654 -14.26 -76.50 11.73
N GLU A 655 -15.23 -75.60 11.67
CA GLU A 655 -15.16 -74.39 10.84
C GLU A 655 -14.01 -73.46 11.24
N ARG A 656 -13.86 -73.21 12.55
CA ARG A 656 -12.73 -72.46 13.09
C ARG A 656 -11.39 -73.11 12.75
N SER A 657 -11.29 -74.43 12.86
CA SER A 657 -10.08 -75.17 12.47
C SER A 657 -9.74 -74.99 10.99
N SER A 658 -10.75 -75.08 10.11
CA SER A 658 -10.58 -74.82 8.68
C SER A 658 -10.13 -73.37 8.41
N ALA A 659 -10.68 -72.41 9.14
CA ALA A 659 -10.29 -71.00 9.05
C ALA A 659 -8.82 -70.79 9.45
N ILE A 660 -8.35 -71.43 10.52
CA ILE A 660 -6.94 -71.42 10.95
C ILE A 660 -6.01 -71.95 9.86
N SER A 661 -6.31 -73.13 9.29
CA SER A 661 -5.48 -73.73 8.23
C SER A 661 -5.44 -72.85 6.98
N SER A 662 -6.56 -72.20 6.66
CA SER A 662 -6.64 -71.23 5.56
C SER A 662 -5.80 -69.98 5.83
N ALA A 663 -5.73 -69.50 7.06
CA ALA A 663 -4.90 -68.36 7.45
C ALA A 663 -3.41 -68.67 7.32
N ALA A 664 -2.98 -69.82 7.84
CA ALA A 664 -1.62 -70.33 7.69
C ALA A 664 -1.24 -70.47 6.20
N SER A 665 -2.13 -71.04 5.39
CA SER A 665 -1.91 -71.17 3.94
C SER A 665 -1.78 -69.82 3.24
N SER A 666 -2.54 -68.81 3.67
CA SER A 666 -2.45 -67.46 3.08
C SER A 666 -1.15 -66.71 3.40
N MET A 667 -0.43 -67.12 4.46
CA MET A 667 0.90 -66.60 4.82
C MET A 667 2.04 -67.35 4.15
N SER A 668 1.72 -68.46 3.47
CA SER A 668 2.73 -69.30 2.83
C SER A 668 3.24 -68.69 1.53
N GLN A 669 4.51 -68.93 1.20
CA GLN A 669 5.13 -68.48 -0.04
C GLN A 669 5.36 -69.64 -1.00
N VAL A 670 5.20 -69.37 -2.29
CA VAL A 670 5.44 -70.37 -3.34
C VAL A 670 6.94 -70.70 -3.37
N PHE A 671 7.27 -71.99 -3.45
CA PHE A 671 8.64 -72.52 -3.44
C PHE A 671 9.39 -72.40 -2.10
N ARG A 672 8.70 -72.12 -0.98
CA ARG A 672 9.23 -72.13 0.39
C ARG A 672 8.64 -73.31 1.20
N TRP A 673 9.44 -73.92 2.08
CA TRP A 673 8.93 -74.94 3.01
C TRP A 673 8.41 -74.28 4.29
N ASP A 674 7.09 -74.15 4.35
CA ASP A 674 6.42 -73.42 5.42
C ASP A 674 5.82 -74.32 6.50
N PRO A 675 5.82 -73.87 7.77
CA PRO A 675 5.18 -74.60 8.86
C PRO A 675 3.66 -74.69 8.67
N SER A 676 3.08 -75.82 9.08
CA SER A 676 1.63 -76.01 9.11
C SER A 676 1.04 -75.47 10.41
N SER A 677 -0.23 -75.03 10.37
CA SER A 677 -0.94 -74.67 11.60
C SER A 677 -1.06 -75.84 12.57
N ASP A 678 -1.06 -77.08 12.07
CA ASP A 678 -1.25 -78.30 12.86
C ASP A 678 0.05 -78.88 13.42
N ASP A 679 1.19 -78.22 13.16
CA ASP A 679 2.47 -78.63 13.70
C ASP A 679 2.47 -78.59 15.24
N GLN A 680 3.24 -79.50 15.85
CA GLN A 680 3.41 -79.57 17.31
C GLN A 680 4.47 -78.61 17.85
N THR A 681 4.86 -77.59 17.07
CA THR A 681 5.84 -76.59 17.48
C THR A 681 5.22 -75.57 18.44
N PRO A 682 6.02 -74.99 19.36
CA PRO A 682 5.55 -73.92 20.25
C PRO A 682 4.96 -72.73 19.48
N GLU A 683 5.53 -72.39 18.33
CA GLU A 683 5.12 -71.27 17.48
C GLU A 683 3.75 -71.53 16.82
N ALA A 684 3.54 -72.72 16.24
CA ALA A 684 2.26 -73.11 15.65
C ALA A 684 1.15 -73.18 16.70
N ALA A 685 1.44 -73.68 17.92
CA ALA A 685 0.49 -73.68 19.02
C ALA A 685 0.09 -72.26 19.46
N ARG A 686 1.05 -71.33 19.55
CA ARG A 686 0.78 -69.91 19.87
C ARG A 686 -0.05 -69.23 18.78
N PHE A 687 0.29 -69.43 17.51
CA PHE A 687 -0.48 -68.92 16.36
C PHE A 687 -1.92 -69.42 16.41
N ARG A 688 -2.13 -70.73 16.61
CA ARG A 688 -3.47 -71.32 16.73
C ARG A 688 -4.27 -70.71 17.87
N ASN A 689 -3.68 -70.55 19.05
CA ASN A 689 -4.37 -70.00 20.21
C ASN A 689 -4.79 -68.54 19.98
N ASP A 690 -3.89 -67.71 19.44
CA ASP A 690 -4.18 -66.32 19.11
C ASP A 690 -5.28 -66.21 18.04
N TYR A 691 -5.19 -67.03 16.99
CA TYR A 691 -6.20 -67.07 15.93
C TYR A 691 -7.56 -67.50 16.49
N GLN A 692 -7.62 -68.55 17.31
CA GLN A 692 -8.87 -69.01 17.93
C GLN A 692 -9.53 -67.92 18.76
N ALA A 693 -8.77 -67.24 19.60
CA ALA A 693 -9.28 -66.14 20.42
C ALA A 693 -9.84 -65.00 19.56
N LEU A 694 -9.12 -64.59 18.51
CA LEU A 694 -9.56 -63.55 17.60
C LEU A 694 -10.78 -63.98 16.77
N TYR A 695 -10.82 -65.22 16.30
CA TYR A 695 -11.96 -65.78 15.57
C TYR A 695 -13.21 -65.80 16.42
N ASP A 696 -13.12 -66.22 17.68
CA ASP A 696 -14.24 -66.25 18.62
C ASP A 696 -14.76 -64.84 18.95
N ILE A 697 -13.89 -63.83 18.95
CA ILE A 697 -14.29 -62.41 19.09
C ILE A 697 -14.97 -61.94 17.82
N ASN A 698 -14.35 -62.12 16.66
CA ASN A 698 -14.88 -61.64 15.38
C ASN A 698 -16.18 -62.34 14.98
N TYR A 699 -16.36 -63.62 15.33
CA TYR A 699 -17.62 -64.34 15.15
C TYR A 699 -18.76 -63.69 15.93
N ARG A 700 -18.50 -63.26 17.16
CA ARG A 700 -19.47 -62.48 17.93
C ARG A 700 -19.68 -61.11 17.33
N THR A 701 -18.63 -60.39 16.92
CA THR A 701 -18.74 -59.06 16.29
C THR A 701 -19.52 -59.09 14.96
N ALA A 702 -19.40 -60.17 14.19
CA ALA A 702 -20.10 -60.38 12.92
C ALA A 702 -21.51 -60.97 13.09
N GLY A 703 -21.98 -61.16 14.34
CA GLY A 703 -23.31 -61.69 14.65
C GLY A 703 -23.51 -63.15 14.27
N GLY A 704 -22.47 -63.98 14.37
CA GLY A 704 -22.53 -65.41 14.03
C GLY A 704 -22.18 -65.74 12.59
N ASN A 705 -21.74 -64.75 11.82
CA ASN A 705 -21.31 -64.97 10.45
C ASN A 705 -19.85 -65.48 10.40
N ALA A 706 -19.67 -66.76 10.11
CA ALA A 706 -18.37 -67.41 10.10
C ALA A 706 -17.45 -66.98 8.95
N ASP A 707 -17.98 -66.70 7.76
CA ASP A 707 -17.17 -66.22 6.63
C ASP A 707 -16.61 -64.82 6.90
N VAL A 708 -17.44 -63.93 7.45
CA VAL A 708 -17.02 -62.60 7.89
C VAL A 708 -16.01 -62.70 9.04
N ALA A 709 -16.27 -63.59 10.01
CA ALA A 709 -15.35 -63.84 11.11
C ALA A 709 -13.98 -64.32 10.61
N LYS A 710 -13.95 -65.25 9.65
CA LYS A 710 -12.74 -65.74 9.00
C LYS A 710 -11.98 -64.60 8.32
N LYS A 711 -12.64 -63.81 7.47
CA LYS A 711 -12.04 -62.64 6.80
C LYS A 711 -11.41 -61.72 7.85
N MET A 712 -12.22 -61.17 8.76
CA MET A 712 -11.75 -60.23 9.79
C MET A 712 -10.59 -60.79 10.63
N THR A 713 -10.60 -62.09 10.92
CA THR A 713 -9.52 -62.75 11.69
C THR A 713 -8.25 -62.86 10.87
N ASN A 714 -8.32 -63.27 9.61
CA ASN A 714 -7.16 -63.32 8.70
C ASN A 714 -6.48 -61.97 8.58
N GLN A 715 -7.25 -60.90 8.46
CA GLN A 715 -6.71 -59.55 8.35
C GLN A 715 -6.10 -59.05 9.68
N GLN A 716 -6.72 -59.35 10.82
CA GLN A 716 -6.16 -58.98 12.13
C GLN A 716 -4.90 -59.79 12.48
N ILE A 717 -4.90 -61.09 12.20
CA ILE A 717 -3.76 -61.96 12.49
C ILE A 717 -2.56 -61.58 11.61
N ALA A 718 -2.77 -61.24 10.34
CA ALA A 718 -1.70 -60.84 9.41
C ALA A 718 -0.93 -59.56 9.82
N ARG A 719 -1.48 -58.75 10.74
CA ARG A 719 -0.79 -57.56 11.30
C ARG A 719 0.24 -57.90 12.36
N THR A 720 0.12 -59.09 12.95
CA THR A 720 0.93 -59.49 14.10
C THR A 720 1.51 -60.87 13.93
N TRP A 721 1.22 -61.59 12.86
CA TRP A 721 1.77 -62.90 12.58
C TRP A 721 2.07 -63.00 11.09
N SER A 722 3.23 -63.55 10.81
CA SER A 722 3.65 -63.97 9.48
C SER A 722 4.52 -65.23 9.62
N ILE A 723 4.74 -65.90 8.50
CA ILE A 723 5.79 -66.90 8.37
C ILE A 723 7.04 -66.17 7.88
N SER A 724 7.97 -65.96 8.82
CA SER A 724 9.15 -65.14 8.61
C SER A 724 10.41 -65.97 8.39
N GLU A 725 11.24 -65.53 7.45
CA GLU A 725 12.60 -66.05 7.23
C GLU A 725 13.67 -65.11 7.78
N VAL A 726 13.29 -64.08 8.55
CA VAL A 726 14.26 -63.09 9.08
C VAL A 726 15.39 -63.74 9.88
N ASN A 727 15.14 -64.87 10.53
CA ASN A 727 16.14 -65.66 11.25
C ASN A 727 16.73 -66.83 10.43
N GLY A 728 16.57 -66.84 9.11
CA GLY A 728 17.17 -67.80 8.18
C GLY A 728 16.33 -69.06 7.86
N THR A 729 15.31 -69.39 8.66
CA THR A 729 14.37 -70.48 8.37
C THR A 729 12.93 -70.03 8.57
N ALA A 730 12.04 -70.43 7.66
CA ALA A 730 10.61 -70.10 7.71
C ALA A 730 9.96 -70.64 9.00
N LYS A 731 9.49 -69.75 9.86
CA LYS A 731 8.78 -70.09 11.11
C LYS A 731 7.64 -69.11 11.35
N PHE A 732 6.58 -69.57 12.01
CA PHE A 732 5.56 -68.67 12.53
C PHE A 732 6.20 -67.72 13.55
N MET A 733 6.08 -66.42 13.30
CA MET A 733 6.64 -65.40 14.16
C MET A 733 5.55 -64.40 14.53
N LYS A 734 5.27 -64.29 15.84
CA LYS A 734 4.45 -63.21 16.37
C LYS A 734 5.23 -61.91 16.31
N TYR A 735 4.59 -60.83 15.90
CA TYR A 735 5.18 -59.55 15.57
C TYR A 735 6.33 -59.70 14.56
N ALA A 736 6.17 -60.54 13.53
CA ALA A 736 7.16 -60.62 12.46
C ALA A 736 7.44 -59.22 11.86
N PRO A 737 8.70 -58.86 11.54
CA PRO A 737 9.03 -57.56 10.96
C PRO A 737 8.20 -57.24 9.71
N GLU A 738 8.02 -58.21 8.82
CA GLU A 738 7.22 -58.02 7.61
C GLU A 738 5.71 -57.88 7.85
N ALA A 739 5.22 -58.32 9.02
CA ALA A 739 3.82 -58.13 9.43
C ALA A 739 3.59 -56.73 10.04
N LEU A 740 4.54 -56.25 10.85
CA LEU A 740 4.47 -54.92 11.47
C LEU A 740 4.79 -53.79 10.50
N TYR A 741 5.69 -54.03 9.54
CA TYR A 741 6.20 -53.05 8.58
C TYR A 741 5.86 -53.49 7.15
N ASN A 742 4.58 -53.68 6.85
CA ASN A 742 4.08 -54.28 5.60
C ASN A 742 4.12 -53.34 4.36
N TYR A 743 5.02 -52.37 4.36
CA TYR A 743 5.25 -51.38 3.32
C TYR A 743 6.70 -51.44 2.83
N GLY A 744 7.02 -50.75 1.73
CA GLY A 744 8.35 -50.78 1.11
C GLY A 744 8.61 -52.03 0.25
N PRO A 745 9.84 -52.17 -0.27
CA PRO A 745 10.20 -53.25 -1.20
C PRO A 745 10.12 -54.64 -0.57
N SER A 746 9.60 -55.63 -1.29
CA SER A 746 9.43 -56.99 -0.73
C SER A 746 10.74 -57.55 -0.14
N GLY A 747 10.70 -58.02 1.11
CA GLY A 747 11.84 -58.64 1.79
C GLY A 747 12.85 -57.68 2.44
N TRP A 748 12.65 -56.36 2.34
CA TRP A 748 13.63 -55.37 2.80
C TRP A 748 14.02 -55.51 4.29
N GLN A 749 13.11 -55.94 5.16
CA GLN A 749 13.37 -56.11 6.59
C GLN A 749 14.36 -57.26 6.84
N ALA A 750 14.22 -58.37 6.11
CA ALA A 750 15.12 -59.50 6.20
C ALA A 750 16.50 -59.15 5.61
N GLU A 751 16.54 -58.36 4.53
CA GLU A 751 17.79 -57.85 3.96
C GLU A 751 18.49 -56.85 4.88
N GLN A 752 17.75 -55.93 5.50
CA GLN A 752 18.30 -55.00 6.49
C GLN A 752 18.85 -55.76 7.69
N TRP A 753 18.07 -56.69 8.27
CA TRP A 753 18.55 -57.51 9.38
C TRP A 753 19.79 -58.32 9.00
N LYS A 754 19.86 -58.87 7.79
CA LYS A 754 21.05 -59.58 7.31
C LYS A 754 22.29 -58.67 7.30
N ALA A 755 22.16 -57.44 6.83
CA ALA A 755 23.24 -56.46 6.82
C ALA A 755 23.65 -56.02 8.24
N ASP A 756 22.67 -55.73 9.10
CA ASP A 756 22.90 -55.32 10.49
C ASP A 756 23.51 -56.45 11.31
N LYS A 757 23.01 -57.69 11.15
CA LYS A 757 23.57 -58.91 11.74
C LYS A 757 25.03 -59.07 11.34
N GLU A 758 25.36 -58.88 10.07
CA GLU A 758 26.75 -58.96 9.59
C GLU A 758 27.64 -57.88 10.24
N LYS A 759 27.15 -56.64 10.33
CA LYS A 759 27.86 -55.54 10.97
C LYS A 759 28.08 -55.77 12.47
N ILE A 760 27.13 -56.37 13.18
CA ILE A 760 27.27 -56.72 14.59
C ILE A 760 28.27 -57.87 14.77
N MET A 761 28.17 -58.90 13.93
CA MET A 761 29.03 -60.09 14.00
C MET A 761 30.50 -59.76 13.71
N TYR A 762 30.78 -58.89 12.73
CA TYR A 762 32.14 -58.70 12.21
C TYR A 762 32.68 -57.26 12.34
N GLY A 763 31.82 -56.28 12.64
CA GLY A 763 32.16 -54.85 12.63
C GLY A 763 32.33 -54.28 11.22
N ASP A 764 32.90 -53.08 11.11
CA ASP A 764 33.22 -52.46 9.82
C ASP A 764 34.35 -53.24 9.12
N ARG A 765 34.07 -53.77 7.92
CA ARG A 765 35.02 -54.51 7.08
C ARG A 765 36.22 -53.63 6.75
N SER A 766 37.35 -53.83 7.42
CA SER A 766 38.50 -52.94 7.26
C SER A 766 39.83 -53.60 6.88
N ASN A 767 40.05 -54.92 7.06
CA ASN A 767 41.37 -55.53 6.75
C ASN A 767 41.31 -56.98 6.27
N VAL A 768 42.20 -57.32 5.32
CA VAL A 768 42.51 -58.71 4.90
C VAL A 768 43.31 -59.38 6.02
N ILE A 769 42.89 -60.57 6.46
CA ILE A 769 43.62 -61.37 7.45
C ILE A 769 44.47 -62.40 6.70
N THR A 770 45.78 -62.33 6.87
CA THR A 770 46.73 -63.29 6.29
C THR A 770 47.08 -64.35 7.34
N THR A 771 46.68 -65.60 7.13
CA THR A 771 46.97 -66.72 8.06
C THR A 771 48.16 -67.54 7.58
N SER A 772 49.10 -67.82 8.49
CA SER A 772 50.29 -68.61 8.16
C SER A 772 49.99 -70.13 8.16
N PRO A 773 50.62 -70.93 7.28
CA PRO A 773 50.42 -72.39 7.22
C PRO A 773 50.64 -73.11 8.55
N THR A 774 51.53 -72.58 9.40
CA THR A 774 51.85 -73.10 10.74
C THR A 774 50.68 -73.03 11.72
N GLN A 775 49.82 -72.00 11.61
CA GLN A 775 48.62 -71.87 12.45
C GLN A 775 47.48 -72.80 12.02
N LEU A 776 47.52 -73.30 10.78
CA LEU A 776 46.56 -74.25 10.22
C LEU A 776 46.98 -75.72 10.42
N GLY A 777 48.05 -75.98 11.19
CA GLY A 777 48.52 -77.33 11.49
C GLY A 777 49.30 -78.02 10.37
N ILE A 778 49.67 -77.30 9.31
CA ILE A 778 50.48 -77.84 8.20
C ILE A 778 51.94 -77.81 8.63
N THR A 779 52.51 -78.97 8.98
CA THR A 779 53.87 -79.08 9.55
C THR A 779 54.95 -79.50 8.54
N SER A 780 54.64 -79.68 7.25
CA SER A 780 55.66 -79.83 6.20
C SER A 780 55.15 -79.46 4.80
N GLY A 781 56.00 -78.77 4.03
CA GLY A 781 55.74 -78.29 2.67
C GLY A 781 55.57 -76.77 2.57
N ASN A 782 56.10 -76.15 1.51
CA ASN A 782 55.90 -74.73 1.19
C ASN A 782 54.44 -74.51 0.74
N ALA A 783 53.55 -74.27 1.69
CA ALA A 783 52.18 -73.84 1.41
C ALA A 783 52.11 -72.30 1.38
N PRO A 784 51.45 -71.69 0.37
CA PRO A 784 51.24 -70.25 0.35
C PRO A 784 50.34 -69.80 1.52
N GLN A 785 50.49 -68.55 1.96
CA GLN A 785 49.65 -67.95 3.00
C GLN A 785 48.20 -67.89 2.52
N ALA A 786 47.25 -68.24 3.40
CA ALA A 786 45.83 -68.13 3.10
C ALA A 786 45.37 -66.71 3.43
N GLU A 787 44.92 -65.98 2.41
CA GLU A 787 44.26 -64.68 2.60
C GLU A 787 42.76 -64.92 2.79
N THR A 788 42.22 -64.51 3.93
CA THR A 788 40.78 -64.51 4.19
C THR A 788 40.28 -63.09 4.39
N THR A 789 39.17 -62.77 3.73
CA THR A 789 38.42 -61.51 3.88
C THR A 789 37.32 -61.60 4.93
N ILE A 790 37.17 -62.76 5.59
CA ILE A 790 36.20 -62.97 6.66
C ILE A 790 36.86 -62.58 8.00
N PRO A 791 36.41 -61.51 8.68
CA PRO A 791 36.93 -61.14 10.00
C PRO A 791 36.64 -62.23 11.04
N GLU A 792 37.47 -62.33 12.09
CA GLU A 792 37.09 -63.14 13.26
C GLU A 792 35.76 -62.64 13.83
N SER A 793 34.80 -63.55 14.04
CA SER A 793 33.50 -63.20 14.61
C SER A 793 33.69 -62.60 16.00
N ARG A 794 33.17 -61.39 16.20
CA ARG A 794 33.14 -60.71 17.51
C ARG A 794 32.13 -61.35 18.47
N VAL A 795 31.28 -62.24 17.97
CA VAL A 795 30.22 -62.90 18.70
C VAL A 795 30.42 -64.41 18.64
N GLY A 796 30.46 -65.07 19.80
CA GLY A 796 30.70 -66.52 19.93
C GLY A 796 29.51 -67.42 19.60
N GLY A 797 28.54 -66.96 18.81
CA GLY A 797 27.31 -67.68 18.48
C GLY A 797 26.54 -67.03 17.33
N GLU A 798 25.40 -67.61 16.96
CA GLU A 798 24.55 -67.09 15.91
C GLU A 798 23.56 -66.05 16.45
N LEU A 799 23.46 -64.89 15.79
CA LEU A 799 22.49 -63.86 16.15
C LEU A 799 21.11 -64.12 15.52
N GLU A 800 20.06 -63.97 16.31
CA GLU A 800 18.66 -63.99 15.86
C GLU A 800 17.88 -62.86 16.54
N ILE A 801 16.83 -62.37 15.88
CA ILE A 801 15.88 -61.46 16.52
C ILE A 801 14.72 -62.23 17.14
N THR A 802 14.32 -61.84 18.34
CA THR A 802 13.18 -62.43 19.04
C THR A 802 12.20 -61.34 19.47
N PRO A 803 10.89 -61.52 19.21
CA PRO A 803 9.86 -60.57 19.62
C PRO A 803 9.61 -60.67 21.14
N ASP A 804 9.44 -59.54 21.80
CA ASP A 804 9.17 -59.44 23.23
C ASP A 804 8.12 -58.37 23.58
N VAL A 805 8.02 -58.00 24.87
CA VAL A 805 7.03 -57.01 25.36
C VAL A 805 7.24 -55.63 24.73
N LEU A 806 8.47 -55.24 24.38
CA LEU A 806 8.72 -53.96 23.74
C LEU A 806 8.41 -54.03 22.25
N THR A 807 8.62 -55.17 21.57
CA THR A 807 8.22 -55.33 20.16
C THR A 807 6.75 -54.97 19.95
N ALA A 808 5.87 -55.42 20.84
CA ALA A 808 4.45 -55.08 20.80
C ALA A 808 4.13 -53.58 21.07
N ARG A 809 5.03 -52.84 21.74
CA ARG A 809 4.85 -51.44 22.15
C ARG A 809 5.48 -50.45 21.20
N ASN A 810 6.68 -50.72 20.70
CA ASN A 810 7.48 -49.77 19.93
C ASN A 810 8.16 -50.37 18.69
N GLY A 811 7.98 -51.67 18.42
CA GLY A 811 8.55 -52.37 17.26
C GLY A 811 10.00 -52.84 17.44
N ASP A 812 10.56 -52.73 18.65
CA ASP A 812 11.95 -53.15 18.89
C ASP A 812 12.05 -54.65 19.18
N TYR A 813 12.97 -55.32 18.51
CA TYR A 813 13.30 -56.73 18.70
C TYR A 813 14.49 -56.90 19.62
N ALA A 814 14.44 -57.90 20.49
CA ALA A 814 15.61 -58.31 21.25
C ALA A 814 16.57 -59.06 20.31
N ILE A 815 17.86 -58.69 20.33
CA ILE A 815 18.89 -59.46 19.65
C ILE A 815 19.37 -60.55 20.60
N MET A 816 19.24 -61.80 20.18
CA MET A 816 19.62 -62.97 20.95
C MET A 816 20.84 -63.65 20.32
N VAL A 817 21.72 -64.21 21.14
CA VAL A 817 22.83 -65.06 20.70
C VAL A 817 22.47 -66.51 21.00
N ARG A 818 22.45 -67.35 19.96
CA ARG A 818 22.30 -68.80 20.03
C ARG A 818 23.68 -69.44 20.00
N THR A 819 24.03 -70.15 21.05
CA THR A 819 25.29 -70.92 21.15
C THR A 819 24.99 -72.40 21.34
N LYS A 820 25.85 -73.28 20.80
CA LYS A 820 25.81 -74.71 21.09
C LYS A 820 26.93 -75.06 22.06
N ASP A 821 26.62 -75.79 23.11
CA ASP A 821 27.65 -76.35 23.99
C ASP A 821 28.31 -77.60 23.36
N LYS A 822 29.25 -78.20 24.08
CA LYS A 822 30.03 -79.37 23.61
C LYS A 822 29.17 -80.62 23.37
N ASP A 823 27.99 -80.68 23.97
CA ASP A 823 27.03 -81.78 23.86
C ASP A 823 25.93 -81.49 22.82
N GLY A 824 26.01 -80.35 22.14
CA GLY A 824 25.06 -79.93 21.11
C GLY A 824 23.77 -79.32 21.65
N ILE A 825 23.70 -79.00 22.95
CA ILE A 825 22.54 -78.35 23.57
C ILE A 825 22.58 -76.85 23.22
N GLU A 826 21.44 -76.35 22.71
CA GLU A 826 21.30 -74.95 22.31
C GLU A 826 20.96 -74.06 23.51
N MET A 827 21.74 -73.00 23.71
CA MET A 827 21.48 -71.95 24.68
C MET A 827 21.22 -70.64 23.94
N VAL A 828 20.17 -69.91 24.33
CA VAL A 828 19.77 -68.63 23.74
C VAL A 828 19.76 -67.57 24.85
N GLN A 829 20.56 -66.50 24.70
CA GLN A 829 20.67 -65.41 25.68
C GLN A 829 20.69 -64.04 24.99
N PRO A 830 20.27 -62.94 25.65
CA PRO A 830 20.35 -61.61 25.07
C PRO A 830 21.78 -61.23 24.69
N TYR A 831 21.94 -60.56 23.55
CA TYR A 831 23.20 -59.92 23.19
C TYR A 831 23.31 -58.58 23.91
N TYR A 832 24.50 -58.25 24.43
CA TYR A 832 24.72 -57.03 25.21
C TYR A 832 25.75 -56.13 24.53
N ASP A 833 25.57 -54.81 24.66
CA ASP A 833 26.55 -53.83 24.23
C ASP A 833 27.77 -53.78 25.16
N SER A 834 28.77 -52.95 24.81
CA SER A 834 29.98 -52.76 25.61
C SER A 834 29.73 -52.18 27.02
N HIS A 835 28.51 -51.71 27.30
CA HIS A 835 28.09 -51.16 28.59
C HIS A 835 27.16 -52.13 29.36
N GLY A 836 27.01 -53.38 28.88
CA GLY A 836 26.18 -54.39 29.52
C GLY A 836 24.67 -54.17 29.36
N ARG A 837 24.23 -53.39 28.37
CA ARG A 837 22.81 -53.19 28.05
C ARG A 837 22.37 -54.14 26.94
N PRO A 838 21.18 -54.77 27.04
CA PRO A 838 20.67 -55.61 25.96
C PRO A 838 20.54 -54.83 24.66
N MET A 839 21.17 -55.34 23.60
CA MET A 839 21.08 -54.79 22.26
C MET A 839 19.72 -55.10 21.65
N ARG A 840 19.23 -54.14 20.87
CA ARG A 840 17.93 -54.22 20.20
C ARG A 840 18.06 -53.82 18.75
N TRP A 841 17.16 -54.36 17.94
CA TRP A 841 17.05 -54.06 16.53
C TRP A 841 15.67 -53.52 16.22
N LYS A 842 15.60 -52.50 15.36
CA LYS A 842 14.34 -51.95 14.86
C LYS A 842 14.46 -51.79 13.36
N PRO A 843 13.57 -52.41 12.55
CA PRO A 843 13.54 -52.16 11.12
C PRO A 843 13.25 -50.68 10.85
N SER A 844 13.99 -50.09 9.91
CA SER A 844 13.77 -48.73 9.45
C SER A 844 14.04 -48.64 7.95
N LEU A 845 12.99 -48.43 7.17
CA LEU A 845 13.09 -48.34 5.71
C LEU A 845 13.92 -47.12 5.30
N GLU A 846 13.77 -46.03 6.06
CA GLU A 846 14.47 -44.76 5.85
C GLU A 846 15.97 -44.86 6.15
N GLU A 847 16.38 -45.77 7.04
CA GLU A 847 17.78 -46.04 7.37
C GLU A 847 18.39 -47.17 6.51
N TRP A 848 17.56 -47.89 5.74
CA TRP A 848 18.02 -48.97 4.89
C TRP A 848 18.78 -48.41 3.67
N GLU A 849 20.10 -48.64 3.60
CA GLU A 849 20.98 -48.04 2.59
C GLU A 849 20.48 -48.16 1.13
N PRO A 850 19.98 -49.33 0.66
CA PRO A 850 19.43 -49.44 -0.69
C PRO A 850 18.26 -48.50 -0.95
N TYR A 851 17.38 -48.30 0.04
CA TYR A 851 16.28 -47.35 -0.07
C TYR A 851 16.76 -45.91 -0.08
N GLN A 852 17.73 -45.55 0.78
CA GLN A 852 18.33 -44.21 0.76
C GLN A 852 18.96 -43.89 -0.59
N LYS A 853 19.73 -44.82 -1.17
CA LYS A 853 20.32 -44.64 -2.51
C LYS A 853 19.25 -44.48 -3.58
N MET A 854 18.21 -45.30 -3.55
CA MET A 854 17.09 -45.21 -4.47
C MET A 854 16.39 -43.84 -4.37
N GLN A 855 16.17 -43.33 -3.16
CA GLN A 855 15.60 -41.99 -2.96
C GLN A 855 16.56 -40.88 -3.40
N GLN A 856 17.85 -41.01 -3.12
CA GLN A 856 18.87 -40.04 -3.56
C GLN A 856 18.97 -39.99 -5.08
N GLU A 857 18.97 -41.13 -5.78
CA GLU A 857 18.98 -41.20 -7.24
C GLU A 857 17.72 -40.55 -7.84
N ARG A 858 16.54 -40.81 -7.25
CA ARG A 858 15.28 -40.14 -7.63
C ARG A 858 15.34 -38.63 -7.39
N GLU A 859 15.87 -38.19 -6.26
CA GLU A 859 16.07 -36.76 -5.96
C GLU A 859 17.08 -36.12 -6.91
N GLN A 860 18.17 -36.81 -7.24
CA GLN A 860 19.20 -36.33 -8.15
C GLN A 860 18.61 -36.13 -9.56
N GLN A 861 17.86 -37.11 -10.08
CA GLN A 861 17.17 -36.99 -11.36
C GLN A 861 16.15 -35.84 -11.35
N ALA A 862 15.41 -35.66 -10.25
CA ALA A 862 14.46 -34.56 -10.10
C ALA A 862 15.15 -33.19 -10.01
N ARG A 863 16.32 -33.10 -9.36
CA ARG A 863 17.16 -31.90 -9.33
C ARG A 863 17.70 -31.61 -10.72
N ASP A 864 18.20 -32.62 -11.44
CA ASP A 864 18.69 -32.47 -12.80
C ASP A 864 17.57 -32.02 -13.76
N GLU A 865 16.33 -32.48 -13.57
CA GLU A 865 15.16 -31.99 -14.31
C GLU A 865 14.76 -30.57 -13.93
N LEU A 866 14.81 -30.21 -12.64
CA LEU A 866 14.57 -28.85 -12.17
C LEU A 866 15.66 -27.89 -12.65
N ASP A 867 16.92 -28.30 -12.67
CA ASP A 867 18.06 -27.54 -13.18
C ASP A 867 18.01 -27.43 -14.72
N ARG A 868 17.52 -28.45 -15.43
CA ARG A 868 17.13 -28.34 -16.85
C ARG A 868 15.97 -27.36 -17.02
N GLY A 869 15.02 -27.32 -16.08
CA GLY A 869 13.93 -26.34 -16.02
C GLY A 869 14.42 -24.90 -15.75
N GLN A 870 15.40 -24.73 -14.84
CA GLN A 870 16.11 -23.47 -14.57
C GLN A 870 16.81 -22.94 -15.83
N ASN A 871 17.38 -23.84 -16.64
CA ASN A 871 18.04 -23.51 -17.90
C ASN A 871 17.05 -23.18 -19.03
N ILE A 872 15.79 -23.63 -18.97
CA ILE A 872 14.86 -23.54 -20.10
C ILE A 872 13.86 -22.38 -20.00
N ARG A 873 13.51 -21.81 -18.83
CA ARG A 873 12.57 -20.67 -18.79
C ARG A 873 12.57 -19.94 -17.44
N GLY A 874 13.24 -18.78 -17.37
CA GLY A 874 12.91 -17.73 -16.38
C GLY A 874 14.01 -17.29 -15.41
N PHE A 875 15.01 -18.12 -15.08
CA PHE A 875 15.99 -17.74 -14.05
C PHE A 875 16.97 -16.63 -14.52
N LYS A 876 17.55 -16.76 -15.72
CA LYS A 876 18.38 -15.70 -16.32
C LYS A 876 17.57 -14.55 -16.89
N ASP A 877 16.38 -14.81 -17.44
CA ASP A 877 15.53 -13.79 -18.04
C ASP A 877 14.91 -12.86 -16.98
N LYS A 878 14.55 -13.37 -15.79
CA LYS A 878 14.02 -12.55 -14.69
C LYS A 878 15.12 -11.76 -13.97
N HIS A 879 16.33 -12.31 -13.80
CA HIS A 879 17.46 -11.53 -13.29
C HIS A 879 17.94 -10.46 -14.26
N ARG A 880 18.00 -10.78 -15.56
CA ARG A 880 18.29 -9.80 -16.61
C ARG A 880 17.18 -8.76 -16.72
N ALA A 881 15.91 -9.14 -16.60
CA ALA A 881 14.80 -8.19 -16.57
C ALA A 881 14.88 -7.26 -15.36
N LEU A 882 15.27 -7.76 -14.18
CA LEU A 882 15.47 -6.94 -12.97
C LEU A 882 16.55 -5.86 -13.21
N ASP A 883 17.70 -6.26 -13.73
CA ASP A 883 18.81 -5.32 -14.02
C ASP A 883 18.52 -4.41 -15.22
N GLU A 884 17.85 -4.90 -16.26
CA GLU A 884 17.48 -4.13 -17.45
C GLU A 884 16.31 -3.18 -17.22
N GLN A 885 15.32 -3.56 -16.41
CA GLN A 885 14.21 -2.69 -15.99
C GLN A 885 14.71 -1.65 -15.00
N TYR A 886 15.66 -1.99 -14.12
CA TYR A 886 16.36 -1.01 -13.28
C TYR A 886 17.15 0.00 -14.12
N LYS A 887 17.92 -0.46 -15.12
CA LYS A 887 18.63 0.43 -16.07
C LYS A 887 17.69 1.22 -16.98
N ARG A 888 16.62 0.62 -17.51
CA ARG A 888 15.61 1.32 -18.33
C ARG A 888 14.87 2.38 -17.52
N LEU A 889 14.39 2.05 -16.32
CA LEU A 889 13.71 3.01 -15.47
C LEU A 889 14.65 4.10 -14.94
N HIS A 890 15.95 3.84 -14.80
CA HIS A 890 16.96 4.84 -14.51
C HIS A 890 17.22 5.78 -15.72
N ASN A 891 17.33 5.22 -16.93
CA ASN A 891 17.58 5.98 -18.16
C ASN A 891 16.34 6.77 -18.63
N GLU A 892 15.15 6.17 -18.62
CA GLU A 892 13.88 6.84 -18.92
C GLU A 892 13.54 7.94 -17.91
N ARG A 893 14.10 7.88 -16.69
CA ARG A 893 14.05 8.96 -15.69
C ARG A 893 14.97 10.11 -16.05
N MET A 894 16.17 9.85 -16.57
CA MET A 894 17.05 10.92 -17.03
C MET A 894 16.49 11.67 -18.24
N ASP A 895 15.78 10.96 -19.12
CA ASP A 895 15.13 11.57 -20.27
C ASP A 895 13.80 12.27 -19.91
N ARG A 896 13.04 11.78 -18.92
CA ARG A 896 11.82 12.48 -18.45
C ARG A 896 12.09 13.68 -17.55
N VAL A 897 13.18 13.71 -16.78
CA VAL A 897 13.59 14.90 -16.02
C VAL A 897 13.98 16.05 -16.95
N LYS A 898 14.52 15.76 -18.15
CA LYS A 898 14.71 16.78 -19.18
C LYS A 898 13.39 17.40 -19.65
N ASN A 899 12.31 16.63 -19.71
CA ASN A 899 11.01 17.09 -20.23
C ASN A 899 10.06 17.67 -19.16
N TYR A 900 10.24 17.35 -17.88
CA TYR A 900 9.45 17.94 -16.79
C TYR A 900 10.03 19.27 -16.26
N PHE A 901 11.31 19.55 -16.54
CA PHE A 901 11.97 20.83 -16.22
C PHE A 901 12.27 21.70 -17.46
N SER A 902 11.88 21.29 -18.67
CA SER A 902 11.86 22.18 -19.84
C SER A 902 10.49 22.86 -19.96
N TRP A 903 10.26 23.90 -19.16
CA TRP A 903 9.33 24.96 -19.55
C TRP A 903 10.16 26.11 -20.10
N SER A 904 10.57 25.98 -21.37
CA SER A 904 10.93 27.12 -22.22
C SER A 904 10.94 26.70 -23.69
N THR A 905 10.28 27.54 -24.51
CA THR A 905 10.26 27.63 -25.99
C THR A 905 9.36 26.67 -26.76
N GLU A 906 8.05 26.98 -26.76
CA GLU A 906 7.34 27.33 -27.99
C GLU A 906 6.71 28.71 -27.83
#